data_AF-A0A167DBL2-F1
#
_entry.id   AF-A0A167DBL2-F1
#
_cell.length_a   1.000
_cell.length_b   1.000
_cell.length_c   1.000
_cell.angle_alpha   90.00
_cell.angle_beta   90.00
_cell.angle_gamma   90.00
#
_symmetry.space_group_name_H-M   'P 1'
#
loop_
_entity.id
_entity.type
_entity.pdbx_description
1 polymer ?
#
loop_
_entity_poly.entity_id
_entity_poly.type
_entity_poly.pdbx_seq_one_letter_code
_entity_poly.pdbx_strand_id
1 'polypeptide(L)'
;LALRHRASSRGPAMGSLWTNIFAFVTGQLSLISPNWSGSLSEDHSSVHEPSWHRYVRASESRTIRPVRVIPNLTRGAVTNPSGLITGDGGPTILYRPGGEHEIPSVTVDFGQNTVGILSVSFAGSSTSASSGEDERPDIEGESSQKRPGIRLAFSETLQFLSDVSDFSRSYNGDTITPGSDQIAVQKDHYIWTAKHGCQYQDTDNGKGKVCADGLHGFRYLRIYLDALPSDAPHTLPHGRVEISNISLALSAFHGSSDTFKGWFECSDEELTQWWFDGVYTNDLCVDTFRGAEDAEPRGAGSETLEGRVVIHDAPKRDRDPYVGDLAVAALTGYVSHGKGTVSEASGNVLADLAVHQRGDGWIPPASIMNYTLPLFDYPLWWVVCSHDHVWYTGDLDYLSAYYTNIVAVLDRWYPSVTDPATGLVTKGLNGTAGYGDYAFLPRQGPVTYYNALYVLALRRGAEMAVEVKRAGDAERWRRRADEVARVLGQKNFDNRVGAFWDGTKEGKFVDAHAQDGNSLAVLTDVVDRKKSKGILEYYSRVAARPYGNAFYDSDAVAEGFGQRVYAFISYFELAARFKSGMGESAVEEMKRLYGWMSRQDPGVTFWEGIGPGGRPYEDGYTSMAHGWATGLVPLMSGWVLGVKPTGPGFRTWSVTPEMAGLRWARGVVPTPEGEGIEVEWEDGGDGDVRIQVRVAEGSRGVVSVPVRAKEAIVDVDGKVVYPGRDGVQAKYEEGRVLVDIEGKRAGCKIVVSVRGRPESL
;
A
#
# COMPACT_ATOMS: atom_id res chain seq x y z
N LEU A 1 -33.28 21.19 36.25
CA LEU A 1 -32.93 21.84 37.54
C LEU A 1 -31.40 22.05 37.53
N ALA A 2 -30.86 23.27 37.40
CA ALA A 2 -30.71 24.29 38.47
C ALA A 2 -29.81 23.75 39.61
N LEU A 3 -28.68 24.32 40.07
CA LEU A 3 -28.11 25.68 40.15
C LEU A 3 -26.61 25.54 40.59
N ARG A 4 -25.65 26.28 39.98
CA ARG A 4 -24.91 27.49 40.48
C ARG A 4 -24.12 27.40 41.81
N HIS A 5 -22.83 27.80 41.79
CA HIS A 5 -22.33 29.16 42.17
C HIS A 5 -20.81 29.34 41.97
N ARG A 6 -20.36 30.31 41.13
CA ARG A 6 -19.69 31.63 41.40
C ARG A 6 -18.25 31.55 41.98
N ALA A 7 -17.16 32.03 41.37
CA ALA A 7 -16.79 33.29 40.69
C ALA A 7 -16.50 34.50 41.61
N SER A 8 -15.27 35.07 41.52
CA SER A 8 -14.94 36.50 41.22
C SER A 8 -13.45 36.79 41.51
N SER A 9 -12.63 37.24 40.54
CA SER A 9 -12.30 38.66 40.19
C SER A 9 -11.09 39.20 41.00
N ARG A 10 -10.12 40.01 40.55
CA ARG A 10 -9.95 41.04 39.50
C ARG A 10 -8.43 41.39 39.41
N GLY A 11 -7.91 41.84 38.25
CA GLY A 11 -6.59 42.52 38.12
C GLY A 11 -6.67 44.02 38.49
N PRO A 12 -5.87 44.96 37.92
CA PRO A 12 -4.64 44.88 37.08
C PRO A 12 -3.57 46.00 37.39
N ALA A 13 -2.64 46.26 36.43
CA ALA A 13 -1.76 47.44 36.18
C ALA A 13 -0.23 47.21 36.40
N MET A 14 0.61 47.19 35.35
CA MET A 14 1.25 48.28 34.57
C MET A 14 2.29 49.15 35.34
N GLY A 15 3.53 49.22 34.83
CA GLY A 15 4.47 50.32 35.12
C GLY A 15 5.96 49.96 35.14
N SER A 16 6.69 50.36 34.10
CA SER A 16 8.16 50.33 33.93
C SER A 16 8.92 51.33 34.82
N LEU A 17 10.19 51.08 35.18
CA LEU A 17 11.36 51.90 34.76
C LEU A 17 12.71 51.44 35.42
N TRP A 18 13.73 51.15 34.59
CA TRP A 18 15.17 51.54 34.65
C TRP A 18 15.95 51.54 36.00
N THR A 19 17.23 51.10 36.17
CA THR A 19 18.45 51.44 35.39
C THR A 19 19.70 50.62 35.86
N ASN A 20 20.39 49.99 34.90
CA ASN A 20 21.85 49.82 34.60
C ASN A 20 23.00 49.63 35.63
N ILE A 21 24.00 48.82 35.20
CA ILE A 21 25.45 49.12 34.91
C ILE A 21 26.32 47.86 35.22
N PHE A 22 27.27 47.31 34.44
CA PHE A 22 27.76 47.40 33.04
C PHE A 22 28.86 46.31 32.83
N ALA A 23 29.05 45.85 31.57
CA ALA A 23 30.30 45.50 30.83
C ALA A 23 30.15 44.20 29.98
N PHE A 24 29.80 44.23 28.68
CA PHE A 24 30.59 44.49 27.43
C PHE A 24 31.75 43.49 27.21
N VAL A 25 31.89 42.77 26.08
CA VAL A 25 32.20 43.29 24.72
C VAL A 25 31.76 42.34 23.57
N THR A 26 30.91 42.89 22.69
CA THR A 26 30.74 42.83 21.21
C THR A 26 31.00 41.59 20.33
N GLY A 27 30.05 41.34 19.41
CA GLY A 27 30.29 40.74 18.09
C GLY A 27 28.99 40.50 17.30
N GLN A 28 28.76 41.28 16.24
CA GLN A 28 27.59 41.24 15.35
C GLN A 28 27.43 39.87 14.66
N LEU A 29 26.19 39.34 14.59
CA LEU A 29 25.80 38.33 13.59
C LEU A 29 24.81 38.97 12.61
N SER A 30 25.39 39.50 11.54
CA SER A 30 24.71 39.89 10.32
C SER A 30 24.20 38.63 9.62
N LEU A 31 22.96 38.72 9.15
CA LEU A 31 22.37 37.86 8.13
C LEU A 31 23.33 37.72 6.93
N ILE A 32 23.76 36.50 6.63
CA ILE A 32 24.39 36.15 5.37
C ILE A 32 23.49 35.10 4.72
N SER A 33 22.72 35.56 3.74
CA SER A 33 22.15 34.69 2.69
C SER A 33 23.31 33.95 2.02
N PRO A 34 23.22 32.63 1.78
CA PRO A 34 24.32 31.92 1.13
C PRO A 34 24.36 32.32 -0.35
N ASN A 35 25.37 33.10 -0.70
CA ASN A 35 25.72 33.42 -2.09
C ASN A 35 26.24 32.14 -2.76
N TRP A 36 25.36 31.38 -3.43
CA TRP A 36 25.77 30.24 -4.26
C TRP A 36 26.18 30.73 -5.64
N SER A 37 27.40 31.25 -5.71
CA SER A 37 28.19 31.33 -6.94
C SER A 37 29.58 30.78 -6.65
N GLY A 38 29.74 29.46 -6.77
CA GLY A 38 31.02 28.78 -6.60
C GLY A 38 30.99 27.42 -7.28
N SER A 39 31.83 27.23 -8.28
CA SER A 39 32.06 25.95 -8.95
C SER A 39 32.54 24.92 -7.94
N LEU A 40 31.80 23.82 -7.78
CA LEU A 40 32.29 22.64 -7.08
C LEU A 40 33.30 21.93 -7.99
N SER A 41 34.58 22.02 -7.61
CA SER A 41 35.61 21.08 -8.06
C SER A 41 35.30 19.71 -7.48
N GLU A 42 35.30 18.69 -8.34
CA GLU A 42 35.18 17.28 -7.99
C GLU A 42 36.27 16.89 -6.98
N ASP A 43 35.88 16.69 -5.72
CA ASP A 43 36.71 16.00 -4.73
C ASP A 43 36.25 14.54 -4.66
N HIS A 44 36.87 13.71 -5.50
CA HIS A 44 36.69 12.27 -5.49
C HIS A 44 37.47 11.64 -4.33
N SER A 45 36.96 11.66 -3.10
CA SER A 45 37.36 10.69 -2.04
C SER A 45 36.52 10.72 -0.76
N SER A 46 35.21 10.46 -0.86
CA SER A 46 34.45 9.67 0.13
C SER A 46 33.08 9.40 -0.46
N VAL A 47 32.75 8.13 -0.74
CA VAL A 47 31.40 7.78 -1.18
C VAL A 47 30.51 7.84 0.05
N HIS A 48 29.96 9.03 0.34
CA HIS A 48 28.90 9.15 1.31
C HIS A 48 27.68 8.39 0.78
N GLU A 49 27.13 7.49 1.59
CA GLU A 49 25.87 6.82 1.25
C GLU A 49 24.77 7.85 0.99
N PRO A 50 23.90 7.65 -0.02
CA PRO A 50 22.76 8.53 -0.25
C PRO A 50 21.91 8.70 1.01
N SER A 51 21.47 9.93 1.30
CA SER A 51 20.75 10.23 2.55
C SER A 51 19.50 9.39 2.76
N TRP A 52 18.86 8.96 1.67
CA TRP A 52 17.63 8.21 1.70
C TRP A 52 17.80 6.74 2.12
N HIS A 53 19.02 6.17 2.04
CA HIS A 53 19.28 4.77 2.43
C HIS A 53 18.83 4.47 3.86
N ARG A 54 18.92 5.46 4.77
CA ARG A 54 18.52 5.34 6.18
C ARG A 54 17.03 5.04 6.40
N TYR A 55 16.18 5.30 5.41
CA TYR A 55 14.74 5.09 5.53
C TYR A 55 14.29 3.71 5.02
N VAL A 56 15.16 2.97 4.31
CA VAL A 56 14.86 1.64 3.78
C VAL A 56 14.60 0.66 4.93
N ARG A 57 13.48 -0.08 4.85
CA ARG A 57 13.03 -1.01 5.90
C ARG A 57 13.52 -2.44 5.75
N ALA A 58 13.93 -2.83 4.55
CA ALA A 58 14.39 -4.19 4.30
C ALA A 58 15.56 -4.54 5.24
N SER A 59 15.53 -5.77 5.75
CA SER A 59 16.63 -6.32 6.53
C SER A 59 17.90 -6.42 5.69
N GLU A 60 19.07 -6.40 6.33
CA GLU A 60 20.35 -6.63 5.63
C GLU A 60 20.48 -8.07 5.08
N SER A 61 19.75 -9.02 5.67
CA SER A 61 19.77 -10.43 5.29
C SER A 61 18.37 -10.92 4.92
N ARG A 62 18.30 -11.89 3.99
CA ARG A 62 17.08 -12.67 3.74
C ARG A 62 16.76 -13.68 4.85
N THR A 63 17.65 -13.87 5.83
CA THR A 63 17.37 -14.63 7.05
C THR A 63 16.99 -13.68 8.16
N ILE A 64 15.69 -13.61 8.48
CA ILE A 64 15.16 -12.73 9.53
C ILE A 64 15.20 -13.47 10.86
N ARG A 65 15.60 -12.77 11.92
CA ARG A 65 15.60 -13.30 13.30
C ARG A 65 14.71 -12.43 14.17
N PRO A 66 14.09 -12.99 15.22
CA PRO A 66 13.40 -12.20 16.23
C PRO A 66 14.39 -11.19 16.86
N VAL A 67 13.89 -10.00 17.20
CA VAL A 67 14.72 -8.96 17.82
C VAL A 67 14.63 -8.97 19.34
N ARG A 68 13.53 -9.51 19.91
CA ARG A 68 13.33 -9.64 21.36
C ARG A 68 12.26 -10.64 21.75
N VAL A 69 12.29 -11.05 23.02
CA VAL A 69 11.19 -11.73 23.71
C VAL A 69 10.24 -10.66 24.28
N ILE A 70 8.94 -10.96 24.36
CA ILE A 70 7.93 -10.14 25.01
C ILE A 70 7.69 -10.65 26.44
N PRO A 71 8.29 -10.03 27.48
CA PRO A 71 8.38 -10.65 28.80
C PRO A 71 7.03 -10.90 29.48
N ASN A 72 6.06 -10.00 29.28
CA ASN A 72 4.72 -10.11 29.87
C ASN A 72 3.82 -11.17 29.18
N LEU A 73 4.27 -11.74 28.06
CA LEU A 73 3.57 -12.81 27.36
C LEU A 73 4.30 -14.16 27.44
N THR A 74 5.44 -14.22 28.13
CA THR A 74 6.08 -15.45 28.55
C THR A 74 5.37 -15.99 29.80
N ARG A 75 4.91 -17.24 29.77
CA ARG A 75 4.09 -17.87 30.83
C ARG A 75 4.57 -19.28 31.14
N GLY A 76 4.19 -19.80 32.30
CA GLY A 76 4.56 -21.14 32.78
C GLY A 76 6.07 -21.32 33.02
N ALA A 77 6.52 -22.57 33.08
CA ALA A 77 7.92 -22.91 33.33
C ALA A 77 8.77 -22.78 32.05
N VAL A 78 9.34 -21.58 31.86
CA VAL A 78 10.28 -21.25 30.79
C VAL A 78 11.62 -20.80 31.39
N THR A 79 12.71 -21.47 31.03
CA THR A 79 14.08 -21.11 31.43
C THR A 79 14.83 -20.52 30.24
N ASN A 80 15.61 -19.47 30.49
CA ASN A 80 16.36 -18.73 29.47
C ASN A 80 15.53 -18.35 28.22
N PRO A 81 14.42 -17.60 28.37
CA PRO A 81 13.52 -17.29 27.25
C PRO A 81 14.20 -16.57 26.07
N SER A 82 15.30 -15.84 26.31
CA SER A 82 16.06 -15.16 25.26
C SER A 82 17.09 -16.06 24.56
N GLY A 83 17.35 -17.27 25.06
CA GLY A 83 18.30 -18.22 24.48
C GLY A 83 18.01 -18.53 23.01
N LEU A 84 16.74 -18.62 22.61
CA LEU A 84 16.31 -18.81 21.22
C LEU A 84 16.62 -17.62 20.29
N ILE A 85 17.02 -16.47 20.85
CA ILE A 85 17.39 -15.26 20.12
C ILE A 85 18.91 -15.08 20.15
N THR A 86 19.49 -15.04 21.35
CA THR A 86 20.91 -14.65 21.54
C THR A 86 21.86 -15.85 21.56
N GLY A 87 21.37 -17.04 21.89
CA GLY A 87 22.20 -18.22 22.20
C GLY A 87 22.97 -18.13 23.53
N ASP A 88 22.93 -16.98 24.21
CA ASP A 88 23.65 -16.76 25.45
C ASP A 88 23.05 -17.60 26.58
N GLY A 89 23.91 -18.27 27.35
CA GLY A 89 23.47 -19.09 28.48
C GLY A 89 22.77 -20.41 28.09
N GLY A 90 22.78 -20.78 26.81
CA GLY A 90 22.21 -22.04 26.30
C GLY A 90 20.82 -21.87 25.66
N PRO A 91 20.12 -22.99 25.35
CA PRO A 91 18.81 -22.94 24.69
C PRO A 91 17.72 -22.38 25.60
N THR A 92 16.63 -21.90 25.00
CA THR A 92 15.37 -21.69 25.71
C THR A 92 14.72 -23.03 26.03
N ILE A 93 14.33 -23.24 27.28
CA ILE A 93 13.76 -24.50 27.75
C ILE A 93 12.31 -24.26 28.14
N LEU A 94 11.38 -24.98 27.51
CA LEU A 94 9.99 -25.11 27.95
C LEU A 94 9.83 -26.44 28.68
N TYR A 95 9.24 -26.41 29.88
CA TYR A 95 9.00 -27.61 30.67
C TYR A 95 7.58 -27.64 31.20
N ARG A 96 6.92 -28.78 31.05
CA ARG A 96 5.58 -29.03 31.59
C ARG A 96 5.54 -30.45 32.17
N PRO A 97 5.35 -30.62 33.50
CA PRO A 97 5.38 -31.95 34.11
C PRO A 97 4.26 -32.89 33.64
N GLY A 98 3.09 -32.34 33.34
CA GLY A 98 1.86 -33.07 32.98
C GLY A 98 0.85 -32.16 32.29
N GLY A 99 -0.15 -32.74 31.61
CA GLY A 99 -1.13 -32.00 30.80
C GLY A 99 -2.09 -31.11 31.59
N GLU A 100 -2.16 -31.30 32.90
CA GLU A 100 -2.94 -30.52 33.86
C GLU A 100 -2.22 -29.24 34.33
N HIS A 101 -0.90 -29.17 34.14
CA HIS A 101 -0.11 -28.00 34.50
C HIS A 101 -0.27 -26.87 33.48
N GLU A 102 0.03 -25.63 33.90
CA GLU A 102 0.03 -24.45 33.03
C GLU A 102 0.89 -24.69 31.78
N ILE A 103 0.39 -24.25 30.63
CA ILE A 103 1.09 -24.35 29.34
C ILE A 103 2.27 -23.36 29.35
N PRO A 104 3.53 -23.82 29.28
CA PRO A 104 4.66 -22.92 29.17
C PRO A 104 4.70 -22.35 27.75
N SER A 105 4.93 -21.04 27.64
CA SER A 105 4.91 -20.32 26.36
C SER A 105 5.91 -19.18 26.35
N VAL A 106 6.54 -18.93 25.20
CA VAL A 106 7.38 -17.75 24.93
C VAL A 106 6.84 -17.02 23.70
N THR A 107 6.76 -15.69 23.77
CA THR A 107 6.36 -14.85 22.64
C THR A 107 7.55 -14.00 22.20
N VAL A 108 7.77 -13.94 20.90
CA VAL A 108 8.87 -13.18 20.26
C VAL A 108 8.32 -12.13 19.32
N ASP A 109 9.08 -11.04 19.18
CA ASP A 109 8.81 -9.93 18.26
C ASP A 109 9.90 -9.93 17.18
N PHE A 110 9.50 -9.99 15.91
CA PHE A 110 10.40 -9.87 14.75
C PHE A 110 10.76 -8.40 14.41
N GLY A 111 10.23 -7.44 15.16
CA GLY A 111 10.52 -6.02 15.06
C GLY A 111 9.56 -5.28 14.13
N GLN A 112 9.20 -5.92 13.02
CA GLN A 112 8.21 -5.44 12.05
C GLN A 112 7.52 -6.62 11.37
N ASN A 113 6.40 -6.36 10.69
CA ASN A 113 5.73 -7.37 9.87
C ASN A 113 6.70 -7.91 8.81
N THR A 114 6.69 -9.21 8.58
CA THR A 114 7.52 -9.92 7.59
C THR A 114 6.77 -11.14 7.05
N VAL A 115 7.30 -11.80 6.03
CA VAL A 115 6.69 -13.00 5.44
C VAL A 115 7.74 -14.01 5.01
N GLY A 116 7.51 -15.28 5.32
CA GLY A 116 8.42 -16.32 4.88
C GLY A 116 8.18 -17.68 5.50
N ILE A 117 9.21 -18.53 5.39
CA ILE A 117 9.21 -19.89 5.90
C ILE A 117 10.01 -19.95 7.21
N LEU A 118 9.33 -20.27 8.31
CA LEU A 118 9.94 -20.34 9.64
C LEU A 118 10.80 -21.61 9.78
N SER A 119 11.94 -21.49 10.45
CA SER A 119 12.73 -22.61 10.93
C SER A 119 13.02 -22.49 12.43
N VAL A 120 12.92 -23.62 13.13
CA VAL A 120 13.17 -23.75 14.57
C VAL A 120 14.28 -24.78 14.76
N SER A 121 15.40 -24.36 15.34
CA SER A 121 16.48 -25.27 15.73
C SER A 121 16.25 -25.76 17.15
N PHE A 122 15.97 -27.04 17.30
CA PHE A 122 15.79 -27.68 18.60
C PHE A 122 17.12 -28.28 19.07
N ALA A 123 17.49 -28.07 20.34
CA ALA A 123 18.60 -28.78 20.96
C ALA A 123 18.23 -30.22 21.34
N GLY A 124 16.96 -30.47 21.63
CA GLY A 124 16.40 -31.77 21.92
C GLY A 124 15.08 -31.70 22.69
N SER A 125 14.54 -32.87 23.04
CA SER A 125 13.35 -32.99 23.88
C SER A 125 13.34 -34.27 24.72
N SER A 126 12.58 -34.27 25.81
CA SER A 126 12.32 -35.47 26.63
C SER A 126 10.87 -35.54 27.09
N THR A 127 10.36 -36.76 27.23
CA THR A 127 9.00 -37.05 27.74
C THR A 127 8.97 -37.30 29.24
N SER A 128 10.12 -37.50 29.87
CA SER A 128 10.24 -37.79 31.30
C SER A 128 10.08 -36.53 32.15
N ALA A 129 9.28 -36.64 33.21
CA ALA A 129 9.08 -35.58 34.19
C ALA A 129 10.28 -35.36 35.14
N SER A 130 11.34 -36.17 35.05
CA SER A 130 12.49 -36.12 35.96
C SER A 130 13.60 -35.20 35.47
N SER A 131 14.01 -34.27 36.34
CA SER A 131 15.16 -33.39 36.16
C SER A 131 16.48 -34.14 36.32
N GLY A 132 16.92 -34.87 35.28
CA GLY A 132 18.25 -35.46 35.20
C GLY A 132 18.54 -36.62 36.17
N GLU A 133 19.39 -37.53 35.73
CA GLU A 133 19.96 -38.65 36.52
C GLU A 133 19.02 -39.83 36.82
N ASP A 134 18.62 -40.58 35.79
CA ASP A 134 18.57 -42.06 35.76
C ASP A 134 17.82 -42.54 34.50
N GLU A 135 18.45 -42.48 33.33
CA GLU A 135 17.94 -43.17 32.13
C GLU A 135 18.46 -44.62 32.13
N ARG A 136 17.60 -45.58 32.48
CA ARG A 136 17.81 -46.97 32.06
C ARG A 136 17.52 -47.06 30.54
N PRO A 137 18.30 -47.85 29.78
CA PRO A 137 18.06 -47.99 28.35
C PRO A 137 16.73 -48.69 28.10
N ASP A 138 15.79 -47.97 27.48
CA ASP A 138 14.54 -48.54 26.99
C ASP A 138 14.85 -49.60 25.93
N ILE A 139 14.23 -50.77 26.09
CA ILE A 139 14.34 -51.88 25.16
C ILE A 139 13.69 -51.45 23.84
N GLU A 140 14.46 -51.51 22.74
CA GLU A 140 13.99 -51.25 21.39
C GLU A 140 12.83 -52.19 21.02
N GLY A 141 11.62 -51.66 21.06
CA GLY A 141 10.40 -52.35 20.68
C GLY A 141 9.16 -51.57 21.14
N GLU A 142 8.49 -50.91 20.20
CA GLU A 142 7.14 -50.29 20.32
C GLU A 142 6.98 -48.98 21.13
N SER A 143 8.01 -48.44 21.81
CA SER A 143 7.89 -47.16 22.57
C SER A 143 8.23 -45.86 21.79
N SER A 144 8.49 -45.94 20.49
CA SER A 144 9.16 -44.89 19.70
C SER A 144 8.32 -43.70 19.20
N GLN A 145 7.06 -43.51 19.63
CA GLN A 145 6.13 -42.63 18.88
C GLN A 145 5.52 -41.43 19.61
N LYS A 146 5.69 -41.27 20.93
CA LYS A 146 5.08 -40.13 21.67
C LYS A 146 6.12 -39.05 21.94
N ARG A 147 5.97 -37.87 21.33
CA ARG A 147 6.92 -36.75 21.41
C ARG A 147 6.28 -35.53 22.08
N PRO A 148 7.01 -34.69 22.84
CA PRO A 148 6.46 -33.40 23.27
C PRO A 148 6.00 -32.57 22.07
N GLY A 149 4.79 -32.02 22.17
CA GLY A 149 4.22 -31.15 21.17
C GLY A 149 4.69 -29.71 21.35
N ILE A 150 4.99 -29.04 20.25
CA ILE A 150 5.08 -27.58 20.17
C ILE A 150 4.00 -27.09 19.23
N ARG A 151 3.32 -26.02 19.64
CA ARG A 151 2.38 -25.30 18.79
C ARG A 151 2.87 -23.88 18.56
N LEU A 152 2.59 -23.36 17.37
CA LEU A 152 2.98 -22.02 16.93
C LEU A 152 1.73 -21.22 16.55
N ALA A 153 1.61 -20.01 17.08
CA ALA A 153 0.59 -19.05 16.70
C ALA A 153 1.25 -17.76 16.22
N PHE A 154 0.80 -17.28 15.06
CA PHE A 154 1.36 -16.14 14.35
C PHE A 154 0.41 -14.95 14.43
N SER A 155 0.96 -13.74 14.55
CA SER A 155 0.13 -12.55 14.50
C SER A 155 0.85 -11.32 13.96
N GLU A 156 0.14 -10.49 13.21
CA GLU A 156 0.61 -9.16 12.83
C GLU A 156 0.55 -8.17 14.01
N THR A 157 -0.31 -8.42 15.02
CA THR A 157 -0.49 -7.51 16.17
C THR A 157 -0.53 -8.23 17.52
N LEU A 158 -0.10 -7.57 18.59
CA LEU A 158 -0.28 -8.09 19.95
C LEU A 158 -1.75 -8.15 20.37
N GLN A 159 -2.60 -7.31 19.78
CA GLN A 159 -4.03 -7.28 20.11
C GLN A 159 -4.73 -8.61 19.78
N PHE A 160 -4.35 -9.24 18.66
CA PHE A 160 -4.99 -10.48 18.19
C PHE A 160 -4.14 -11.73 18.39
N LEU A 161 -2.92 -11.60 18.94
CA LEU A 161 -2.11 -12.73 19.33
C LEU A 161 -2.82 -13.55 20.43
N SER A 162 -3.07 -14.82 20.13
CA SER A 162 -3.66 -15.78 21.06
C SER A 162 -2.93 -17.14 20.98
N ASP A 163 -3.52 -18.21 21.52
CA ASP A 163 -3.01 -19.56 21.29
C ASP A 163 -3.31 -20.07 19.86
N VAL A 164 -4.11 -19.33 19.09
CA VAL A 164 -4.23 -19.49 17.64
C VAL A 164 -3.78 -18.23 16.91
N SER A 165 -3.31 -18.38 15.68
CA SER A 165 -2.92 -17.28 14.80
C SER A 165 -4.09 -16.32 14.58
N ASP A 166 -3.79 -15.03 14.39
CA ASP A 166 -4.76 -13.95 14.16
C ASP A 166 -5.36 -13.97 12.74
N PHE A 167 -5.74 -15.16 12.29
CA PHE A 167 -6.13 -15.52 10.94
C PHE A 167 -4.94 -15.82 10.00
N SER A 168 -4.99 -16.96 9.31
CA SER A 168 -4.03 -17.40 8.30
C SER A 168 -4.80 -17.95 7.08
N ARG A 169 -4.09 -18.29 6.00
CA ARG A 169 -4.66 -18.93 4.81
C ARG A 169 -5.61 -20.08 5.15
N SER A 170 -5.20 -20.95 6.08
CA SER A 170 -5.98 -22.13 6.51
C SER A 170 -7.42 -21.81 6.97
N TYR A 171 -7.70 -20.59 7.44
CA TYR A 171 -9.05 -20.24 7.89
C TYR A 171 -10.06 -20.09 6.74
N ASN A 172 -9.60 -19.97 5.48
CA ASN A 172 -10.45 -19.79 4.31
C ASN A 172 -10.85 -21.10 3.60
N GLY A 173 -10.90 -22.23 4.31
CA GLY A 173 -11.47 -23.49 3.79
C GLY A 173 -10.48 -24.65 3.70
N ASP A 174 -9.18 -24.38 3.78
CA ASP A 174 -8.16 -25.42 4.03
C ASP A 174 -7.90 -25.55 5.53
N THR A 175 -8.70 -26.37 6.23
CA THR A 175 -8.58 -26.52 7.69
C THR A 175 -7.46 -27.47 8.11
N ILE A 176 -6.35 -27.53 7.36
CA ILE A 176 -5.24 -28.44 7.65
C ILE A 176 -4.62 -28.16 9.03
N THR A 177 -4.64 -26.89 9.45
CA THR A 177 -4.32 -26.47 10.81
C THR A 177 -5.55 -25.87 11.50
N PRO A 178 -5.85 -26.23 12.77
CA PRO A 178 -6.90 -25.56 13.54
C PRO A 178 -6.35 -24.26 14.15
N GLY A 179 -5.83 -23.37 13.31
CA GLY A 179 -5.36 -22.04 13.68
C GLY A 179 -3.99 -21.99 14.36
N SER A 180 -3.18 -23.04 14.34
CA SER A 180 -1.79 -23.02 14.82
C SER A 180 -0.97 -24.01 14.01
N ASP A 181 0.35 -23.89 13.91
CA ASP A 181 1.18 -24.99 13.39
C ASP A 181 1.52 -25.97 14.52
N GLN A 182 1.71 -27.25 14.20
CA GLN A 182 2.04 -28.33 15.15
C GLN A 182 3.37 -28.99 14.81
N ILE A 183 4.14 -29.30 15.86
CA ILE A 183 5.44 -29.96 15.75
C ILE A 183 5.51 -31.10 16.76
N ALA A 184 5.87 -32.30 16.29
CA ALA A 184 6.25 -33.43 17.14
C ALA A 184 7.78 -33.44 17.34
N VAL A 185 8.24 -32.85 18.45
CA VAL A 185 9.67 -32.54 18.65
C VAL A 185 10.52 -33.80 18.84
N GLN A 186 11.61 -33.92 18.08
CA GLN A 186 12.51 -35.07 18.16
C GLN A 186 13.38 -35.04 19.44
N LYS A 187 13.88 -36.21 19.87
CA LYS A 187 14.75 -36.33 21.06
C LYS A 187 16.07 -35.58 20.84
N ASP A 188 16.68 -35.80 19.68
CA ASP A 188 17.98 -35.25 19.33
C ASP A 188 17.88 -33.90 18.62
N HIS A 189 19.02 -33.23 18.48
CA HIS A 189 19.13 -31.96 17.76
C HIS A 189 18.67 -32.10 16.30
N TYR A 190 17.84 -31.17 15.86
CA TYR A 190 17.44 -31.04 14.46
C TYR A 190 16.91 -29.63 14.18
N ILE A 191 16.77 -29.30 12.90
CA ILE A 191 16.10 -28.08 12.44
C ILE A 191 14.76 -28.49 11.83
N TRP A 192 13.68 -27.99 12.41
CA TRP A 192 12.36 -28.06 11.82
C TRP A 192 12.14 -26.85 10.91
N THR A 193 11.47 -27.05 9.78
CA THR A 193 11.10 -26.00 8.83
C THR A 193 9.61 -26.11 8.55
N ALA A 194 8.90 -24.98 8.57
CA ALA A 194 7.47 -24.88 8.32
C ALA A 194 7.16 -25.20 6.85
N LYS A 195 6.91 -26.47 6.55
CA LYS A 195 6.44 -26.92 5.24
C LYS A 195 4.93 -27.12 5.30
N HIS A 196 4.21 -26.61 4.30
CA HIS A 196 2.78 -26.87 4.16
C HIS A 196 2.54 -28.39 4.11
N GLY A 197 1.59 -28.88 4.91
CA GLY A 197 1.23 -30.29 4.96
C GLY A 197 1.24 -30.89 6.37
N CYS A 198 0.98 -32.20 6.43
CA CYS A 198 0.94 -32.97 7.67
C CYS A 198 1.98 -34.08 7.69
N GLN A 199 2.60 -34.31 8.84
CA GLN A 199 3.61 -35.35 9.00
C GLN A 199 3.02 -36.76 9.03
N TYR A 200 1.79 -36.89 9.53
CA TYR A 200 1.11 -38.18 9.69
C TYR A 200 -0.32 -38.11 9.13
N GLN A 201 -0.91 -39.28 8.90
CA GLN A 201 -2.32 -39.43 8.54
C GLN A 201 -3.03 -40.30 9.58
N ASP A 202 -4.24 -39.90 9.95
CA ASP A 202 -5.16 -40.67 10.76
C ASP A 202 -5.60 -41.92 9.99
N THR A 203 -5.39 -43.10 10.56
CA THR A 203 -5.72 -44.37 9.92
C THR A 203 -7.22 -44.62 9.79
N ASP A 204 -8.03 -43.97 10.63
CA ASP A 204 -9.46 -44.24 10.74
C ASP A 204 -10.28 -43.32 9.82
N ASN A 205 -9.85 -42.06 9.66
CA ASN A 205 -10.57 -41.05 8.89
C ASN A 205 -9.74 -40.35 7.78
N GLY A 206 -8.45 -40.69 7.66
CA GLY A 206 -7.57 -40.14 6.62
C GLY A 206 -7.16 -38.67 6.82
N LYS A 207 -7.59 -38.01 7.90
CA LYS A 207 -7.20 -36.61 8.17
C LYS A 207 -5.73 -36.53 8.55
N GLY A 208 -5.07 -35.46 8.14
CA GLY A 208 -3.69 -35.20 8.54
C GLY A 208 -3.56 -34.94 10.04
N LYS A 209 -2.40 -35.31 10.60
CA LYS A 209 -1.99 -35.04 11.99
C LYS A 209 -0.60 -34.41 12.01
N VAL A 210 -0.37 -33.54 12.99
CA VAL A 210 0.86 -32.76 13.14
C VAL A 210 1.15 -31.99 11.86
N CYS A 211 0.41 -30.89 11.68
CA CYS A 211 0.35 -30.14 10.44
C CYS A 211 0.94 -28.73 10.59
N ALA A 212 1.40 -28.16 9.49
CA ALA A 212 1.80 -26.76 9.41
C ALA A 212 1.23 -26.11 8.16
N ASP A 213 0.87 -24.84 8.26
CA ASP A 213 0.33 -24.03 7.15
C ASP A 213 1.45 -23.56 6.20
N GLY A 214 2.72 -23.73 6.58
CA GLY A 214 3.87 -23.39 5.75
C GLY A 214 4.27 -21.93 5.85
N LEU A 215 4.06 -21.16 4.78
CA LEU A 215 4.38 -19.74 4.72
C LEU A 215 3.48 -18.94 5.67
N HIS A 216 4.04 -17.96 6.38
CA HIS A 216 3.30 -17.05 7.25
C HIS A 216 3.73 -15.60 7.08
N GLY A 217 2.75 -14.68 7.03
CA GLY A 217 2.94 -13.24 7.16
C GLY A 217 2.59 -12.80 8.59
N PHE A 218 3.54 -12.24 9.33
CA PHE A 218 3.38 -11.92 10.76
C PHE A 218 4.48 -10.98 11.28
N ARG A 219 4.31 -10.50 12.52
CA ARG A 219 5.38 -9.84 13.31
C ARG A 219 5.67 -10.61 14.60
N TYR A 220 4.62 -11.11 15.23
CA TYR A 220 4.68 -11.78 16.53
C TYR A 220 4.49 -13.28 16.36
N LEU A 221 5.30 -14.05 17.09
CA LEU A 221 5.20 -15.51 17.13
C LEU A 221 5.10 -15.95 18.59
N ARG A 222 4.08 -16.75 18.90
CA ARG A 222 3.93 -17.45 20.18
C ARG A 222 4.28 -18.92 20.01
N ILE A 223 5.22 -19.38 20.81
CA ILE A 223 5.71 -20.76 20.84
C ILE A 223 5.31 -21.36 22.19
N TYR A 224 4.59 -22.49 22.20
CA TYR A 224 4.10 -23.07 23.44
C TYR A 224 4.10 -24.60 23.43
N LEU A 225 4.41 -25.18 24.59
CA LEU A 225 4.48 -26.64 24.78
C LEU A 225 3.10 -27.17 25.10
N ASP A 226 2.44 -27.64 24.04
CA ASP A 226 1.10 -28.20 24.08
C ASP A 226 0.89 -29.11 22.86
N ALA A 227 -0.19 -29.90 22.88
CA ALA A 227 -0.52 -30.80 21.79
C ALA A 227 -2.03 -30.83 21.57
N LEU A 228 -2.44 -30.90 20.29
CA LEU A 228 -3.83 -31.11 19.96
C LEU A 228 -4.24 -32.55 20.29
N PRO A 229 -5.44 -32.78 20.84
CA PRO A 229 -5.95 -34.13 21.04
C PRO A 229 -6.03 -34.93 19.72
N SER A 230 -6.27 -34.26 18.59
CA SER A 230 -6.34 -34.87 17.26
C SER A 230 -5.00 -35.42 16.77
N ASP A 231 -3.88 -34.93 17.29
CA ASP A 231 -2.54 -35.38 16.87
C ASP A 231 -2.07 -36.63 17.62
N ALA A 232 -2.85 -37.12 18.58
CA ALA A 232 -2.54 -38.37 19.27
C ALA A 232 -2.49 -39.55 18.27
N PRO A 233 -1.55 -40.50 18.46
CA PRO A 233 -0.60 -40.62 19.57
C PRO A 233 0.74 -39.89 19.35
N HIS A 234 0.91 -39.11 18.29
CA HIS A 234 2.23 -38.62 17.87
C HIS A 234 2.81 -37.53 18.77
N THR A 235 1.94 -36.72 19.39
CA THR A 235 2.33 -35.63 20.28
C THR A 235 1.76 -35.78 21.69
N LEU A 236 2.48 -35.23 22.67
CA LEU A 236 2.10 -35.13 24.07
C LEU A 236 2.05 -33.66 24.48
N PRO A 237 1.07 -33.24 25.30
CA PRO A 237 0.96 -31.85 25.72
C PRO A 237 1.97 -31.47 26.81
N HIS A 238 2.88 -32.37 27.19
CA HIS A 238 3.82 -32.21 28.30
C HIS A 238 5.20 -32.78 27.96
N GLY A 239 6.19 -32.51 28.81
CA GLY A 239 7.59 -32.90 28.64
C GLY A 239 8.54 -31.70 28.74
N ARG A 240 9.73 -31.86 28.18
CA ARG A 240 10.77 -30.83 28.10
C ARG A 240 11.14 -30.61 26.64
N VAL A 241 11.21 -29.36 26.21
CA VAL A 241 11.65 -28.97 24.86
C VAL A 241 12.71 -27.88 24.97
N GLU A 242 13.80 -28.05 24.25
CA GLU A 242 14.92 -27.11 24.21
C GLU A 242 15.07 -26.51 22.81
N ILE A 243 15.02 -25.18 22.72
CA ILE A 243 15.07 -24.42 21.47
C ILE A 243 16.36 -23.60 21.45
N SER A 244 17.24 -23.92 20.51
CA SER A 244 18.53 -23.25 20.34
C SER A 244 18.39 -21.91 19.63
N ASN A 245 17.61 -21.85 18.55
CA ASN A 245 17.32 -20.61 17.86
C ASN A 245 16.10 -20.72 16.95
N ILE A 246 15.61 -19.56 16.51
CA ILE A 246 14.60 -19.45 15.44
C ILE A 246 15.08 -18.48 14.35
N SER A 247 14.63 -18.72 13.13
CA SER A 247 14.86 -17.84 11.98
C SER A 247 13.76 -18.00 10.94
N LEU A 248 13.53 -16.96 10.14
CA LEU A 248 12.60 -16.95 9.01
C LEU A 248 13.41 -16.75 7.72
N ALA A 249 13.21 -17.61 6.72
CA ALA A 249 13.69 -17.34 5.37
C ALA A 249 12.67 -16.44 4.66
N LEU A 250 13.06 -15.19 4.38
CA LEU A 250 12.23 -14.21 3.66
C LEU A 250 11.85 -14.78 2.30
N SER A 251 10.54 -14.89 2.06
CA SER A 251 10.02 -15.40 0.78
C SER A 251 9.83 -14.27 -0.23
N ALA A 252 9.19 -13.19 0.20
CA ALA A 252 8.88 -12.04 -0.63
C ALA A 252 10.11 -11.35 -1.24
N PHE A 253 9.82 -10.41 -2.15
CA PHE A 253 10.81 -9.53 -2.76
C PHE A 253 11.61 -8.81 -1.68
N HIS A 254 12.94 -8.83 -1.83
CA HIS A 254 13.85 -8.23 -0.84
C HIS A 254 14.27 -6.85 -1.35
N GLY A 255 13.46 -5.84 -1.01
CA GLY A 255 13.68 -4.45 -1.39
C GLY A 255 14.81 -3.77 -0.62
N SER A 256 16.06 -4.26 -0.75
CA SER A 256 17.25 -3.59 -0.20
C SER A 256 17.60 -2.32 -0.99
N SER A 257 18.44 -1.44 -0.44
CA SER A 257 18.76 -0.14 -1.05
C SER A 257 19.26 -0.22 -2.50
N ASP A 258 19.97 -1.28 -2.87
CA ASP A 258 20.45 -1.54 -4.24
C ASP A 258 19.35 -1.88 -5.24
N THR A 259 18.16 -2.26 -4.77
CA THR A 259 17.00 -2.56 -5.62
C THR A 259 16.15 -1.32 -5.94
N PHE A 260 16.32 -0.23 -5.20
CA PHE A 260 15.58 1.01 -5.45
C PHE A 260 16.14 1.69 -6.70
N LYS A 261 15.26 1.96 -7.66
CA LYS A 261 15.54 2.79 -8.84
C LYS A 261 14.86 4.16 -8.76
N GLY A 262 13.90 4.31 -7.87
CA GLY A 262 13.29 5.57 -7.49
C GLY A 262 13.23 5.74 -5.98
N TRP A 263 13.19 6.97 -5.53
CA TRP A 263 13.17 7.33 -4.12
C TRP A 263 12.60 8.74 -3.95
N PHE A 264 12.17 9.08 -2.74
CA PHE A 264 11.56 10.37 -2.43
C PHE A 264 11.97 10.86 -1.05
N GLU A 265 12.31 12.14 -0.95
CA GLU A 265 12.50 12.87 0.29
C GLU A 265 11.81 14.23 0.23
N CYS A 266 11.30 14.73 1.35
CA CYS A 266 10.77 16.08 1.45
C CYS A 266 11.07 16.74 2.79
N SER A 267 10.68 18.01 2.91
CA SER A 267 10.87 18.81 4.13
C SER A 267 10.15 18.30 5.38
N ASP A 268 9.33 17.26 5.24
CA ASP A 268 8.65 16.54 6.31
C ASP A 268 9.23 15.12 6.42
N GLU A 269 9.96 14.85 7.51
CA GLU A 269 10.65 13.55 7.70
C GLU A 269 9.66 12.40 7.92
N GLU A 270 8.46 12.65 8.47
CA GLU A 270 7.45 11.59 8.64
C GLU A 270 6.90 11.16 7.29
N LEU A 271 6.54 12.10 6.41
CA LEU A 271 6.10 11.78 5.04
C LEU A 271 7.19 11.05 4.25
N THR A 272 8.45 11.44 4.46
CA THR A 272 9.60 10.76 3.87
C THR A 272 9.68 9.32 4.37
N GLN A 273 9.65 9.08 5.68
CA GLN A 273 9.67 7.72 6.23
C GLN A 273 8.48 6.88 5.76
N TRP A 274 7.27 7.45 5.73
CA TRP A 274 6.08 6.72 5.30
C TRP A 274 6.11 6.35 3.82
N TRP A 275 6.86 7.06 2.99
CA TRP A 275 7.09 6.65 1.60
C TRP A 275 7.81 5.30 1.55
N PHE A 276 8.87 5.12 2.34
CA PHE A 276 9.61 3.85 2.41
C PHE A 276 8.83 2.75 3.13
N ASP A 277 8.01 3.11 4.12
CA ASP A 277 7.08 2.18 4.79
C ASP A 277 6.03 1.62 3.80
N GLY A 278 5.54 2.46 2.90
CA GLY A 278 4.65 2.06 1.82
C GLY A 278 5.33 1.14 0.79
N VAL A 279 6.59 1.42 0.42
CA VAL A 279 7.35 0.52 -0.46
C VAL A 279 7.57 -0.82 0.21
N TYR A 280 7.99 -0.84 1.49
CA TYR A 280 8.17 -2.07 2.24
C TYR A 280 6.89 -2.90 2.36
N THR A 281 5.76 -2.24 2.61
CA THR A 281 4.45 -2.92 2.62
C THR A 281 4.16 -3.61 1.29
N ASN A 282 4.46 -2.93 0.17
CA ASN A 282 4.27 -3.48 -1.17
C ASN A 282 5.23 -4.64 -1.47
N ASP A 283 6.50 -4.52 -1.06
CA ASP A 283 7.52 -5.55 -1.26
C ASP A 283 7.15 -6.87 -0.58
N LEU A 284 6.56 -6.81 0.62
CA LEU A 284 6.03 -7.99 1.32
C LEU A 284 4.88 -8.67 0.57
N CYS A 285 4.21 -7.98 -0.35
CA CYS A 285 3.14 -8.51 -1.17
C CYS A 285 3.65 -9.10 -2.50
N VAL A 286 4.93 -8.92 -2.85
CA VAL A 286 5.52 -9.45 -4.08
C VAL A 286 6.21 -10.78 -3.78
N ASP A 287 5.72 -11.88 -4.32
CA ASP A 287 6.31 -13.21 -4.12
C ASP A 287 6.06 -14.10 -5.34
N THR A 288 6.75 -15.23 -5.41
CA THR A 288 6.44 -16.32 -6.34
C THR A 288 5.09 -16.93 -5.96
N PHE A 289 4.18 -17.00 -6.92
CA PHE A 289 2.89 -17.65 -6.78
C PHE A 289 3.07 -19.16 -6.68
N ARG A 290 2.66 -19.71 -5.53
CA ARG A 290 2.67 -21.13 -5.21
C ARG A 290 1.23 -21.56 -4.94
N GLY A 291 0.42 -21.64 -5.99
CA GLY A 291 -1.03 -21.62 -5.91
C GLY A 291 -1.63 -22.79 -5.11
N ALA A 292 -1.06 -23.98 -5.27
CA ALA A 292 -1.51 -25.17 -4.54
C ALA A 292 -1.13 -25.13 -3.04
N GLU A 293 -0.02 -24.48 -2.70
CA GLU A 293 0.58 -24.50 -1.37
C GLU A 293 0.17 -23.30 -0.52
N ASP A 294 0.23 -22.09 -1.09
CA ASP A 294 0.21 -20.83 -0.33
C ASP A 294 -0.95 -19.89 -0.70
N ALA A 295 -1.57 -20.01 -1.88
CA ALA A 295 -2.64 -19.10 -2.31
C ALA A 295 -4.00 -19.47 -1.70
N GLU A 296 -5.01 -18.62 -1.82
CA GLU A 296 -6.35 -18.84 -1.27
C GLU A 296 -6.94 -20.25 -1.58
N PRO A 297 -7.32 -21.05 -0.56
CA PRO A 297 -7.76 -22.44 -0.76
C PRO A 297 -9.15 -22.60 -1.40
N ARG A 298 -9.91 -21.52 -1.60
CA ARG A 298 -11.18 -21.50 -2.35
C ARG A 298 -10.97 -21.58 -3.87
N GLY A 299 -10.13 -22.51 -4.33
CA GLY A 299 -9.88 -22.74 -5.75
C GLY A 299 -9.17 -21.57 -6.44
N ALA A 300 -8.20 -20.95 -5.76
CA ALA A 300 -7.41 -19.86 -6.35
C ALA A 300 -6.15 -20.33 -7.08
N GLY A 301 -5.82 -21.63 -7.04
CA GLY A 301 -4.71 -22.19 -7.80
C GLY A 301 -4.83 -21.89 -9.29
N SER A 302 -3.71 -21.49 -9.91
CA SER A 302 -3.65 -21.06 -11.30
C SER A 302 -2.41 -21.64 -11.98
N GLU A 303 -2.62 -22.49 -12.99
CA GLU A 303 -1.53 -23.11 -13.75
C GLU A 303 -0.70 -22.08 -14.53
N THR A 304 -1.30 -20.96 -14.91
CA THR A 304 -0.67 -19.87 -15.66
C THR A 304 0.17 -18.96 -14.79
N LEU A 305 -0.10 -18.90 -13.49
CA LEU A 305 0.69 -18.15 -12.50
C LEU A 305 1.69 -19.01 -11.73
N GLU A 306 1.51 -20.33 -11.66
CA GLU A 306 2.38 -21.22 -10.88
C GLU A 306 3.87 -21.00 -11.17
N GLY A 307 4.65 -20.73 -10.11
CA GLY A 307 6.09 -20.48 -10.19
C GLY A 307 6.48 -19.10 -10.75
N ARG A 308 5.52 -18.23 -11.10
CA ARG A 308 5.78 -16.85 -11.52
C ARG A 308 5.75 -15.89 -10.34
N VAL A 309 6.50 -14.81 -10.42
CA VAL A 309 6.34 -13.70 -9.47
C VAL A 309 5.01 -12.99 -9.73
N VAL A 310 4.28 -12.64 -8.66
CA VAL A 310 3.02 -11.91 -8.67
C VAL A 310 2.98 -10.87 -7.55
N ILE A 311 2.01 -9.97 -7.61
CA ILE A 311 1.65 -9.09 -6.49
C ILE A 311 0.39 -9.69 -5.88
N HIS A 312 0.49 -10.18 -4.65
CA HIS A 312 -0.64 -10.59 -3.83
C HIS A 312 -1.33 -9.37 -3.20
N ASP A 313 -2.54 -9.54 -2.70
CA ASP A 313 -3.24 -8.56 -1.86
C ASP A 313 -2.45 -8.26 -0.57
N ALA A 314 -2.04 -9.32 0.13
CA ALA A 314 -1.35 -9.28 1.41
C ALA A 314 -0.63 -10.61 1.71
N PRO A 315 0.41 -10.61 2.56
CA PRO A 315 1.16 -11.81 2.89
C PRO A 315 0.49 -12.74 3.92
N LYS A 316 -0.49 -12.26 4.72
CA LYS A 316 -1.07 -13.05 5.81
C LYS A 316 -2.13 -14.05 5.33
N ARG A 317 -3.17 -13.54 4.66
CA ARG A 317 -4.48 -14.20 4.54
C ARG A 317 -4.73 -14.83 3.16
N ASP A 318 -5.18 -14.03 2.18
CA ASP A 318 -5.68 -14.58 0.92
C ASP A 318 -4.51 -14.98 0.02
N ARG A 319 -3.44 -14.17 -0.02
CA ARG A 319 -2.28 -14.39 -0.89
C ARG A 319 -2.74 -14.66 -2.32
N ASP A 320 -3.69 -13.87 -2.80
CA ASP A 320 -4.26 -14.00 -4.14
C ASP A 320 -4.03 -12.71 -4.93
N PRO A 321 -3.67 -12.78 -6.23
CA PRO A 321 -3.35 -11.58 -6.99
C PRO A 321 -4.62 -10.93 -7.56
N TYR A 322 -5.21 -10.04 -6.76
CA TYR A 322 -6.37 -9.24 -7.15
C TYR A 322 -5.98 -8.05 -8.04
N VAL A 323 -6.71 -7.81 -9.14
CA VAL A 323 -6.43 -6.65 -10.01
C VAL A 323 -6.78 -5.30 -9.38
N GLY A 324 -7.71 -5.27 -8.42
CA GLY A 324 -8.03 -4.06 -7.64
C GLY A 324 -6.81 -3.52 -6.90
N ASP A 325 -6.01 -4.40 -6.31
CA ASP A 325 -4.77 -4.07 -5.61
C ASP A 325 -3.74 -3.44 -6.54
N LEU A 326 -3.63 -3.93 -7.77
CA LEU A 326 -2.68 -3.41 -8.76
C LEU A 326 -2.93 -1.93 -9.09
N ALA A 327 -4.15 -1.42 -8.89
CA ALA A 327 -4.46 -0.01 -9.12
C ALA A 327 -3.66 0.94 -8.20
N VAL A 328 -3.06 0.40 -7.14
CA VAL A 328 -2.15 1.13 -6.24
C VAL A 328 -0.80 0.42 -6.11
N ALA A 329 -0.80 -0.86 -5.78
CA ALA A 329 0.40 -1.65 -5.50
C ALA A 329 1.38 -1.69 -6.68
N ALA A 330 0.87 -1.81 -7.92
CA ALA A 330 1.73 -1.81 -9.10
C ALA A 330 2.38 -0.43 -9.31
N LEU A 331 1.63 0.66 -9.11
CA LEU A 331 2.16 2.03 -9.20
C LEU A 331 3.26 2.27 -8.17
N THR A 332 3.08 1.79 -6.93
CA THR A 332 4.12 1.81 -5.87
C THR A 332 5.41 1.16 -6.38
N GLY A 333 5.32 -0.06 -6.90
CA GLY A 333 6.46 -0.79 -7.46
C GLY A 333 7.10 -0.08 -8.66
N TYR A 334 6.30 0.50 -9.55
CA TYR A 334 6.81 1.22 -10.71
C TYR A 334 7.60 2.46 -10.32
N VAL A 335 7.20 3.19 -9.27
CA VAL A 335 7.92 4.42 -8.87
C VAL A 335 9.09 4.16 -7.92
N SER A 336 9.16 3.01 -7.24
CA SER A 336 10.27 2.65 -6.34
C SER A 336 11.33 1.74 -6.98
N HIS A 337 10.91 0.70 -7.70
CA HIS A 337 11.81 -0.30 -8.29
C HIS A 337 11.86 -0.27 -9.83
N GLY A 338 10.91 0.42 -10.47
CA GLY A 338 10.87 0.57 -11.91
C GLY A 338 10.64 -0.75 -12.66
N LYS A 339 11.11 -0.81 -13.91
CA LYS A 339 11.06 -2.04 -14.71
C LYS A 339 12.00 -3.11 -14.12
N GLY A 340 11.45 -4.28 -13.83
CA GLY A 340 12.13 -5.40 -13.18
C GLY A 340 11.14 -6.38 -12.55
N THR A 341 11.53 -7.04 -11.46
CA THR A 341 10.73 -8.07 -10.77
C THR A 341 9.33 -7.59 -10.38
N VAL A 342 9.19 -6.40 -9.78
CA VAL A 342 7.87 -5.90 -9.34
C VAL A 342 6.95 -5.56 -10.52
N SER A 343 7.51 -5.02 -11.61
CA SER A 343 6.71 -4.77 -12.81
C SER A 343 6.33 -6.07 -13.55
N GLU A 344 7.25 -7.05 -13.58
CA GLU A 344 6.97 -8.39 -14.11
C GLU A 344 5.82 -9.04 -13.33
N ALA A 345 5.85 -8.90 -11.99
CA ALA A 345 4.81 -9.40 -11.09
C ALA A 345 3.43 -8.88 -11.47
N SER A 346 3.28 -7.55 -11.64
CA SER A 346 2.02 -6.95 -12.10
C SER A 346 1.61 -7.42 -13.51
N GLY A 347 2.57 -7.57 -14.43
CA GLY A 347 2.31 -8.02 -15.80
C GLY A 347 1.81 -9.46 -15.86
N ASN A 348 2.38 -10.35 -15.04
CA ASN A 348 1.94 -11.75 -14.92
C ASN A 348 0.48 -11.84 -14.47
N VAL A 349 0.08 -11.08 -13.44
CA VAL A 349 -1.31 -11.03 -12.96
C VAL A 349 -2.24 -10.50 -14.05
N LEU A 350 -1.89 -9.39 -14.70
CA LEU A 350 -2.72 -8.80 -15.75
C LEU A 350 -2.89 -9.73 -16.96
N ALA A 351 -1.83 -10.44 -17.35
CA ALA A 351 -1.84 -11.42 -18.44
C ALA A 351 -2.69 -12.65 -18.08
N ASP A 352 -2.59 -13.13 -16.85
CA ASP A 352 -3.38 -14.25 -16.34
C ASP A 352 -4.89 -13.99 -16.40
N LEU A 353 -5.33 -12.85 -15.90
CA LEU A 353 -6.75 -12.49 -15.90
C LEU A 353 -7.28 -12.29 -17.33
N ALA A 354 -6.43 -11.83 -18.26
CA ALA A 354 -6.79 -11.68 -19.66
C ALA A 354 -7.05 -13.02 -20.35
N VAL A 355 -6.24 -14.06 -20.07
CA VAL A 355 -6.45 -15.39 -20.67
C VAL A 355 -7.66 -16.11 -20.08
N HIS A 356 -8.13 -15.69 -18.90
CA HIS A 356 -9.36 -16.17 -18.25
C HIS A 356 -10.58 -15.27 -18.51
N GLN A 357 -10.52 -14.36 -19.49
CA GLN A 357 -11.67 -13.54 -19.87
C GLN A 357 -12.86 -14.41 -20.32
N ARG A 358 -14.06 -14.09 -19.82
CA ARG A 358 -15.30 -14.73 -20.26
C ARG A 358 -15.66 -14.36 -21.70
N GLY A 359 -16.48 -15.20 -22.34
CA GLY A 359 -16.94 -14.97 -23.72
C GLY A 359 -17.76 -13.70 -23.93
N ASP A 360 -18.38 -13.14 -22.88
CA ASP A 360 -19.10 -11.85 -22.90
C ASP A 360 -18.19 -10.64 -22.69
N GLY A 361 -16.89 -10.85 -22.45
CA GLY A 361 -15.89 -9.82 -22.23
C GLY A 361 -15.64 -9.45 -20.77
N TRP A 362 -16.33 -10.06 -19.80
CA TRP A 362 -16.02 -9.85 -18.38
C TRP A 362 -14.66 -10.45 -18.01
N ILE A 363 -13.83 -9.67 -17.33
CA ILE A 363 -12.52 -10.08 -16.81
C ILE A 363 -12.67 -10.46 -15.33
N PRO A 364 -12.16 -11.62 -14.89
CA PRO A 364 -12.17 -12.00 -13.48
C PRO A 364 -11.33 -11.07 -12.59
N PRO A 365 -11.69 -10.92 -11.31
CA PRO A 365 -10.95 -10.08 -10.39
C PRO A 365 -9.61 -10.67 -9.93
N ALA A 366 -9.57 -11.99 -9.81
CA ALA A 366 -8.46 -12.82 -9.35
C ALA A 366 -8.75 -14.30 -9.74
N SER A 367 -7.83 -15.22 -9.42
CA SER A 367 -8.01 -16.66 -9.66
C SER A 367 -8.95 -17.34 -8.66
N ILE A 368 -9.21 -16.73 -7.50
CA ILE A 368 -10.17 -17.23 -6.50
C ILE A 368 -11.53 -17.68 -7.08
N MET A 369 -12.10 -18.72 -6.48
CA MET A 369 -13.34 -19.36 -6.92
C MET A 369 -13.25 -19.83 -8.37
N ASN A 370 -12.09 -20.32 -8.82
CA ASN A 370 -11.82 -20.69 -10.21
C ASN A 370 -12.19 -19.56 -11.19
N TYR A 371 -11.75 -18.32 -10.91
CA TYR A 371 -12.04 -17.14 -11.72
C TYR A 371 -13.52 -16.75 -11.82
N THR A 372 -14.39 -17.20 -10.91
CA THR A 372 -15.84 -16.94 -10.98
C THR A 372 -16.36 -15.89 -10.00
N LEU A 373 -15.50 -15.31 -9.16
CA LEU A 373 -15.91 -14.28 -8.18
C LEU A 373 -16.50 -13.04 -8.89
N PRO A 374 -17.81 -12.76 -8.76
CA PRO A 374 -18.46 -11.77 -9.62
C PRO A 374 -18.33 -10.35 -9.06
N LEU A 375 -17.20 -9.69 -9.30
CA LEU A 375 -17.00 -8.27 -8.96
C LEU A 375 -17.32 -7.36 -10.15
N PHE A 376 -18.04 -6.28 -9.88
CA PHE A 376 -18.57 -5.39 -10.90
C PHE A 376 -17.53 -4.40 -11.43
N ASP A 377 -16.63 -3.90 -10.59
CA ASP A 377 -15.66 -2.84 -10.90
C ASP A 377 -14.31 -3.37 -11.42
N TYR A 378 -13.94 -4.60 -11.07
CA TYR A 378 -12.61 -5.16 -11.38
C TYR A 378 -12.31 -5.28 -12.89
N PRO A 379 -13.26 -5.56 -13.80
CA PRO A 379 -12.97 -5.47 -15.23
C PRO A 379 -12.55 -4.06 -15.67
N LEU A 380 -13.01 -2.99 -15.00
CA LEU A 380 -12.54 -1.63 -15.29
C LEU A 380 -11.14 -1.40 -14.73
N TRP A 381 -10.89 -1.86 -13.50
CA TRP A 381 -9.54 -1.79 -12.92
C TRP A 381 -8.53 -2.53 -13.77
N TRP A 382 -8.88 -3.67 -14.37
CA TRP A 382 -8.01 -4.36 -15.32
C TRP A 382 -7.64 -3.46 -16.51
N VAL A 383 -8.60 -2.76 -17.12
CA VAL A 383 -8.29 -1.80 -18.22
C VAL A 383 -7.38 -0.66 -17.75
N VAL A 384 -7.64 -0.10 -16.56
CA VAL A 384 -6.82 1.00 -16.00
C VAL A 384 -5.41 0.51 -15.67
N CYS A 385 -5.28 -0.64 -15.04
CA CYS A 385 -3.99 -1.22 -14.68
C CYS A 385 -3.20 -1.67 -15.92
N SER A 386 -3.85 -2.19 -16.97
CA SER A 386 -3.22 -2.46 -18.27
C SER A 386 -2.61 -1.19 -18.87
N HIS A 387 -3.34 -0.06 -18.82
CA HIS A 387 -2.80 1.21 -19.27
C HIS A 387 -1.59 1.64 -18.44
N ASP A 388 -1.73 1.62 -17.11
CA ASP A 388 -0.66 2.08 -16.23
C ASP A 388 0.58 1.19 -16.35
N HIS A 389 0.42 -0.12 -16.51
CA HIS A 389 1.51 -1.03 -16.84
C HIS A 389 2.26 -0.56 -18.10
N VAL A 390 1.57 -0.34 -19.22
CA VAL A 390 2.18 0.12 -20.47
C VAL A 390 2.85 1.50 -20.31
N TRP A 391 2.22 2.42 -19.58
CA TRP A 391 2.73 3.79 -19.40
C TRP A 391 4.00 3.84 -18.55
N TYR A 392 4.12 2.99 -17.55
CA TYR A 392 5.28 2.95 -16.67
C TYR A 392 6.38 1.99 -17.16
N THR A 393 6.05 0.89 -17.83
CA THR A 393 7.04 -0.14 -18.25
C THR A 393 7.44 -0.06 -19.72
N GLY A 394 6.60 0.56 -20.55
CA GLY A 394 6.77 0.60 -22.00
C GLY A 394 6.43 -0.72 -22.71
N ASP A 395 5.73 -1.65 -22.05
CA ASP A 395 5.40 -2.97 -22.61
C ASP A 395 4.28 -2.91 -23.67
N LEU A 396 4.66 -2.52 -24.89
CA LEU A 396 3.75 -2.50 -26.04
C LEU A 396 3.41 -3.90 -26.58
N ASP A 397 4.21 -4.92 -26.24
CA ASP A 397 3.96 -6.29 -26.66
C ASP A 397 2.77 -6.86 -25.85
N TYR A 398 2.75 -6.61 -24.54
CA TYR A 398 1.58 -6.85 -23.69
C TYR A 398 0.32 -6.16 -24.25
N LEU A 399 0.42 -4.86 -24.57
CA LEU A 399 -0.72 -4.12 -25.12
C LEU A 399 -1.21 -4.75 -26.43
N SER A 400 -0.29 -5.09 -27.33
CA SER A 400 -0.63 -5.70 -28.62
C SER A 400 -1.29 -7.08 -28.45
N ALA A 401 -0.83 -7.89 -27.50
CA ALA A 401 -1.36 -9.21 -27.21
C ALA A 401 -2.80 -9.16 -26.65
N TYR A 402 -3.07 -8.22 -25.73
CA TYR A 402 -4.33 -8.19 -24.97
C TYR A 402 -5.29 -7.06 -25.38
N TYR A 403 -5.00 -6.31 -26.45
CA TYR A 403 -5.88 -5.23 -26.94
C TYR A 403 -7.29 -5.72 -27.23
N THR A 404 -7.45 -6.95 -27.75
CA THR A 404 -8.78 -7.50 -28.05
C THR A 404 -9.60 -7.77 -26.77
N ASN A 405 -8.95 -8.09 -25.66
CA ASN A 405 -9.60 -8.23 -24.36
C ASN A 405 -10.11 -6.89 -23.84
N ILE A 406 -9.32 -5.81 -23.99
CA ILE A 406 -9.73 -4.42 -23.67
C ILE A 406 -10.98 -4.05 -24.47
N VAL A 407 -11.00 -4.34 -25.77
CA VAL A 407 -12.17 -4.11 -26.63
C VAL A 407 -13.38 -4.90 -26.11
N ALA A 408 -13.22 -6.16 -25.72
CA ALA A 408 -14.33 -6.96 -25.19
C ALA A 408 -14.90 -6.40 -23.87
N VAL A 409 -14.05 -5.89 -22.97
CA VAL A 409 -14.52 -5.21 -21.74
C VAL A 409 -15.33 -3.96 -22.10
N LEU A 410 -14.76 -3.07 -22.93
CA LEU A 410 -15.32 -1.74 -23.16
C LEU A 410 -16.49 -1.73 -24.16
N ASP A 411 -16.53 -2.65 -25.12
CA ASP A 411 -17.54 -2.70 -26.19
C ASP A 411 -18.49 -3.90 -26.15
N ARG A 412 -18.29 -4.86 -25.24
CA ARG A 412 -19.25 -5.97 -25.05
C ARG A 412 -19.80 -6.02 -23.63
N TRP A 413 -18.92 -6.20 -22.63
CA TRP A 413 -19.37 -6.38 -21.25
C TRP A 413 -20.10 -5.16 -20.70
N TYR A 414 -19.44 -4.00 -20.60
CA TYR A 414 -20.08 -2.81 -20.01
C TYR A 414 -21.28 -2.27 -20.78
N PRO A 415 -21.29 -2.29 -22.13
CA PRO A 415 -22.50 -1.99 -22.89
C PRO A 415 -23.68 -2.92 -22.56
N SER A 416 -23.44 -4.20 -22.22
CA SER A 416 -24.51 -5.15 -21.85
C SER A 416 -25.20 -4.81 -20.52
N VAL A 417 -24.53 -4.04 -19.66
CA VAL A 417 -25.04 -3.57 -18.36
C VAL A 417 -25.24 -2.05 -18.34
N THR A 418 -25.27 -1.41 -19.51
CA THR A 418 -25.59 0.02 -19.66
C THR A 418 -27.08 0.16 -19.93
N ASP A 419 -27.77 0.98 -19.13
CA ASP A 419 -29.17 1.29 -19.33
C ASP A 419 -29.32 2.17 -20.60
N PRO A 420 -30.01 1.72 -21.66
CA PRO A 420 -30.16 2.49 -22.89
C PRO A 420 -30.98 3.78 -22.71
N ALA A 421 -31.77 3.92 -21.65
CA ALA A 421 -32.54 5.12 -21.37
C ALA A 421 -31.68 6.25 -20.76
N THR A 422 -30.64 5.89 -20.01
CA THR A 422 -29.76 6.85 -19.33
C THR A 422 -28.36 6.92 -19.94
N GLY A 423 -27.89 5.87 -20.60
CA GLY A 423 -26.50 5.73 -21.03
C GLY A 423 -25.52 5.47 -19.87
N LEU A 424 -26.01 5.17 -18.67
CA LEU A 424 -25.20 4.87 -17.50
C LEU A 424 -25.09 3.35 -17.28
N VAL A 425 -23.90 2.91 -16.88
CA VAL A 425 -23.68 1.56 -16.37
C VAL A 425 -24.51 1.38 -15.10
N THR A 426 -25.35 0.33 -15.07
CA THR A 426 -26.37 0.14 -14.04
C THR A 426 -26.28 -1.27 -13.48
N LYS A 427 -25.83 -1.38 -12.22
CA LYS A 427 -25.79 -2.66 -11.50
C LYS A 427 -27.21 -3.15 -11.22
N GLY A 428 -27.48 -4.42 -11.50
CA GLY A 428 -28.82 -5.03 -11.50
C GLY A 428 -29.30 -5.43 -12.89
N LEU A 429 -28.73 -4.84 -13.96
CA LEU A 429 -28.96 -5.30 -15.33
C LEU A 429 -28.16 -6.56 -15.64
N ASN A 430 -28.65 -7.36 -16.59
CA ASN A 430 -27.99 -8.58 -17.07
C ASN A 430 -27.52 -9.53 -15.94
N GLY A 431 -28.33 -9.68 -14.88
CA GLY A 431 -28.03 -10.59 -13.77
C GLY A 431 -26.97 -10.08 -12.77
N THR A 432 -26.55 -8.81 -12.85
CA THR A 432 -25.49 -8.26 -11.99
C THR A 432 -25.94 -7.84 -10.59
N ALA A 433 -27.20 -8.09 -10.21
CA ALA A 433 -27.72 -7.69 -8.90
C ALA A 433 -26.92 -8.29 -7.72
N GLY A 434 -26.40 -9.52 -7.88
CA GLY A 434 -25.57 -10.20 -6.88
C GLY A 434 -24.07 -9.92 -6.97
N TYR A 435 -23.61 -9.08 -7.90
CA TYR A 435 -22.19 -8.80 -8.04
C TYR A 435 -21.69 -7.96 -6.85
N GLY A 436 -20.46 -8.19 -6.41
CA GLY A 436 -19.77 -7.38 -5.40
C GLY A 436 -19.01 -6.20 -6.01
N ASP A 437 -18.26 -5.51 -5.17
CA ASP A 437 -17.15 -4.62 -5.52
C ASP A 437 -16.01 -4.82 -4.51
N TYR A 438 -14.97 -3.96 -4.55
CA TYR A 438 -13.80 -4.07 -3.67
C TYR A 438 -14.10 -4.23 -2.16
N ALA A 439 -15.27 -3.80 -1.69
CA ALA A 439 -15.70 -3.92 -0.30
C ALA A 439 -17.06 -4.63 -0.15
N PHE A 440 -17.49 -5.38 -1.18
CA PHE A 440 -18.77 -6.10 -1.23
C PHE A 440 -19.98 -5.26 -0.83
N LEU A 441 -19.98 -3.99 -1.24
CA LEU A 441 -20.99 -3.02 -0.81
C LEU A 441 -22.34 -3.33 -1.45
N PRO A 442 -23.47 -3.15 -0.73
CA PRO A 442 -24.81 -3.52 -1.20
C PRO A 442 -25.40 -2.51 -2.19
N ARG A 443 -24.57 -2.03 -3.13
CA ARG A 443 -24.91 -1.02 -4.13
C ARG A 443 -25.79 -1.59 -5.23
N GLN A 444 -26.71 -0.78 -5.76
CA GLN A 444 -27.55 -1.10 -6.91
C GLN A 444 -27.81 0.14 -7.78
N GLY A 445 -28.18 -0.09 -9.04
CA GLY A 445 -28.56 0.96 -9.99
C GLY A 445 -27.36 1.69 -10.60
N PRO A 446 -27.53 2.96 -11.04
CA PRO A 446 -26.48 3.75 -11.67
C PRO A 446 -25.52 4.29 -10.62
N VAL A 447 -24.67 3.42 -10.07
CA VAL A 447 -23.71 3.76 -9.02
C VAL A 447 -22.67 4.75 -9.55
N THR A 448 -22.39 5.81 -8.78
CA THR A 448 -21.45 6.86 -9.20
C THR A 448 -20.03 6.33 -9.33
N TYR A 449 -19.56 5.51 -8.38
CA TYR A 449 -18.26 4.85 -8.43
C TYR A 449 -18.02 4.09 -9.74
N TYR A 450 -18.93 3.20 -10.12
CA TYR A 450 -18.76 2.39 -11.33
C TYR A 450 -18.76 3.24 -12.61
N ASN A 451 -19.59 4.28 -12.69
CA ASN A 451 -19.65 5.13 -13.88
C ASN A 451 -18.44 6.06 -13.99
N ALA A 452 -17.96 6.64 -12.88
CA ALA A 452 -16.75 7.45 -12.88
C ALA A 452 -15.52 6.60 -13.24
N LEU A 453 -15.43 5.37 -12.70
CA LEU A 453 -14.40 4.41 -13.09
C LEU A 453 -14.52 3.99 -14.57
N TYR A 454 -15.74 3.89 -15.11
CA TYR A 454 -15.95 3.59 -16.53
C TYR A 454 -15.46 4.73 -17.43
N VAL A 455 -15.67 5.98 -17.04
CA VAL A 455 -15.10 7.15 -17.73
C VAL A 455 -13.57 7.07 -17.73
N LEU A 456 -12.96 6.73 -16.59
CA LEU A 456 -11.50 6.54 -16.51
C LEU A 456 -11.02 5.45 -17.47
N ALA A 457 -11.62 4.26 -17.41
CA ALA A 457 -11.25 3.13 -18.25
C ALA A 457 -11.44 3.41 -19.76
N LEU A 458 -12.51 4.10 -20.15
CA LEU A 458 -12.72 4.50 -21.55
C LEU A 458 -11.65 5.48 -22.04
N ARG A 459 -11.23 6.43 -21.21
CA ARG A 459 -10.16 7.39 -21.56
C ARG A 459 -8.81 6.69 -21.67
N ARG A 460 -8.47 5.82 -20.72
CA ARG A 460 -7.26 4.98 -20.78
C ARG A 460 -7.26 4.04 -21.99
N GLY A 461 -8.40 3.40 -22.26
CA GLY A 461 -8.60 2.61 -23.47
C GLY A 461 -8.34 3.43 -24.74
N ALA A 462 -8.83 4.67 -24.79
CA ALA A 462 -8.63 5.53 -25.95
C ALA A 462 -7.16 5.95 -26.15
N GLU A 463 -6.40 6.16 -25.08
CA GLU A 463 -4.96 6.40 -25.14
C GLU A 463 -4.22 5.18 -25.70
N MET A 464 -4.51 3.99 -25.17
CA MET A 464 -3.97 2.73 -25.69
C MET A 464 -4.35 2.46 -27.16
N ALA A 465 -5.59 2.78 -27.56
CA ALA A 465 -6.05 2.62 -28.95
C ALA A 465 -5.26 3.50 -29.94
N VAL A 466 -4.82 4.70 -29.53
CA VAL A 466 -3.94 5.52 -30.37
C VAL A 466 -2.60 4.82 -30.60
N GLU A 467 -2.02 4.23 -29.55
CA GLU A 467 -0.73 3.53 -29.61
C GLU A 467 -0.76 2.33 -30.57
N VAL A 468 -1.84 1.55 -30.56
CA VAL A 468 -2.02 0.41 -31.49
C VAL A 468 -2.65 0.80 -32.83
N LYS A 469 -2.69 2.10 -33.16
CA LYS A 469 -3.18 2.65 -34.45
C LYS A 469 -4.65 2.31 -34.74
N ARG A 470 -5.49 2.26 -33.70
CA ARG A 470 -6.95 2.06 -33.76
C ARG A 470 -7.71 3.36 -33.50
N ALA A 471 -7.45 4.38 -34.30
CA ALA A 471 -8.02 5.74 -34.10
C ALA A 471 -9.55 5.78 -34.00
N GLY A 472 -10.28 4.89 -34.70
CA GLY A 472 -11.73 4.79 -34.61
C GLY A 472 -12.24 4.28 -33.26
N ASP A 473 -11.49 3.41 -32.59
CA ASP A 473 -11.79 2.96 -31.22
C ASP A 473 -11.53 4.10 -30.23
N ALA A 474 -10.39 4.79 -30.37
CA ALA A 474 -10.05 5.93 -29.54
C ALA A 474 -11.12 7.03 -29.57
N GLU A 475 -11.58 7.40 -30.76
CA GLU A 475 -12.62 8.43 -30.92
C GLU A 475 -13.98 7.98 -30.37
N ARG A 476 -14.35 6.70 -30.58
CA ARG A 476 -15.59 6.12 -30.04
C ARG A 476 -15.58 6.10 -28.51
N TRP A 477 -14.50 5.65 -27.89
CA TRP A 477 -14.40 5.57 -26.43
C TRP A 477 -14.31 6.96 -25.78
N ARG A 478 -13.62 7.93 -26.38
CA ARG A 478 -13.64 9.34 -25.92
C ARG A 478 -15.05 9.91 -25.90
N ARG A 479 -15.78 9.80 -27.01
CA ARG A 479 -17.18 10.26 -27.09
C ARG A 479 -18.07 9.59 -26.04
N ARG A 480 -17.91 8.27 -25.83
CA ARG A 480 -18.68 7.55 -24.81
C ARG A 480 -18.33 8.04 -23.41
N ALA A 481 -17.04 8.26 -23.12
CA ALA A 481 -16.59 8.78 -21.83
C ALA A 481 -17.19 10.16 -21.55
N ASP A 482 -17.18 11.05 -22.54
CA ASP A 482 -17.74 12.40 -22.43
C ASP A 482 -19.25 12.37 -22.18
N GLU A 483 -19.98 11.49 -22.87
CA GLU A 483 -21.42 11.33 -22.67
C GLU A 483 -21.77 10.75 -21.30
N VAL A 484 -21.07 9.69 -20.86
CA VAL A 484 -21.25 9.11 -19.52
C VAL A 484 -20.95 10.15 -18.44
N ALA A 485 -19.84 10.89 -18.55
CA ALA A 485 -19.48 11.94 -17.60
C ALA A 485 -20.56 13.04 -17.55
N ARG A 486 -21.04 13.50 -18.71
CA ARG A 486 -22.08 14.51 -18.80
C ARG A 486 -23.39 14.05 -18.14
N VAL A 487 -23.85 12.83 -18.43
CA VAL A 487 -25.10 12.31 -17.84
C VAL A 487 -24.94 12.05 -16.35
N LEU A 488 -23.81 11.48 -15.93
CA LEU A 488 -23.50 11.23 -14.52
C LEU A 488 -23.57 12.52 -13.69
N GLY A 489 -22.90 13.57 -14.17
CA GLY A 489 -22.92 14.92 -13.56
C GLY A 489 -24.31 15.56 -13.47
N GLN A 490 -25.25 15.17 -14.34
CA GLN A 490 -26.62 15.67 -14.35
C GLN A 490 -27.57 14.85 -13.47
N LYS A 491 -27.41 13.54 -13.42
CA LYS A 491 -28.37 12.60 -12.82
C LYS A 491 -28.05 12.26 -11.37
N ASN A 492 -26.77 12.12 -11.04
CA ASN A 492 -26.34 11.60 -9.73
C ASN A 492 -25.86 12.69 -8.76
N PHE A 493 -25.69 13.93 -9.22
CA PHE A 493 -25.21 15.02 -8.38
C PHE A 493 -26.33 15.58 -7.48
N ASP A 494 -26.18 15.45 -6.17
CA ASP A 494 -27.06 16.09 -5.19
C ASP A 494 -26.70 17.58 -5.05
N ASN A 495 -27.47 18.44 -5.71
CA ASN A 495 -27.29 19.89 -5.64
C ASN A 495 -27.54 20.47 -4.24
N ARG A 496 -28.22 19.75 -3.34
CA ARG A 496 -28.49 20.21 -1.97
C ARG A 496 -27.23 20.15 -1.10
N VAL A 497 -26.44 19.08 -1.20
CA VAL A 497 -25.21 18.93 -0.42
C VAL A 497 -23.94 19.30 -1.19
N GLY A 498 -24.00 19.25 -2.53
CA GLY A 498 -22.86 19.53 -3.40
C GLY A 498 -21.94 18.33 -3.64
N ALA A 499 -22.47 17.10 -3.61
CA ALA A 499 -21.75 15.85 -3.80
C ALA A 499 -22.59 14.84 -4.60
N PHE A 500 -21.98 13.76 -5.08
CA PHE A 500 -22.69 12.69 -5.80
C PHE A 500 -23.28 11.66 -4.84
N TRP A 501 -24.55 11.33 -5.06
CA TRP A 501 -25.18 10.15 -4.47
C TRP A 501 -24.37 8.89 -4.82
N ASP A 502 -24.27 7.95 -3.90
CA ASP A 502 -23.55 6.70 -4.16
C ASP A 502 -24.29 5.80 -5.17
N GLY A 503 -25.49 5.36 -4.80
CA GLY A 503 -26.29 4.42 -5.57
C GLY A 503 -27.77 4.44 -5.14
N THR A 504 -28.54 3.49 -5.67
CA THR A 504 -29.99 3.44 -5.44
C THR A 504 -30.41 2.21 -4.66
N LYS A 505 -31.54 2.33 -3.97
CA LYS A 505 -32.31 1.22 -3.39
C LYS A 505 -33.75 1.35 -3.89
N GLU A 506 -34.28 0.29 -4.50
CA GLU A 506 -35.65 0.30 -5.08
C GLU A 506 -35.87 1.47 -6.06
N GLY A 507 -34.85 1.79 -6.86
CA GLY A 507 -34.90 2.85 -7.88
C GLY A 507 -34.81 4.28 -7.35
N LYS A 508 -34.57 4.48 -6.05
CA LYS A 508 -34.37 5.81 -5.44
C LYS A 508 -32.96 5.92 -4.88
N PHE A 509 -32.33 7.08 -5.00
CA PHE A 509 -31.03 7.32 -4.37
C PHE A 509 -31.13 7.17 -2.86
N VAL A 510 -30.14 6.48 -2.29
CA VAL A 510 -29.94 6.39 -0.84
C VAL A 510 -29.33 7.72 -0.38
N ASP A 511 -29.69 8.22 0.81
CA ASP A 511 -29.15 9.47 1.36
C ASP A 511 -27.69 9.30 1.83
N ALA A 512 -26.79 8.98 0.90
CA ALA A 512 -25.40 8.62 1.15
C ALA A 512 -24.49 9.04 -0.01
N HIS A 513 -23.33 9.58 0.33
CA HIS A 513 -22.30 10.02 -0.61
C HIS A 513 -21.00 9.27 -0.27
N ALA A 514 -20.52 8.48 -1.23
CA ALA A 514 -19.32 7.66 -1.06
C ALA A 514 -18.06 8.33 -1.62
N GLN A 515 -16.95 8.17 -0.89
CA GLN A 515 -15.66 8.79 -1.18
C GLN A 515 -15.13 8.37 -2.56
N ASP A 516 -15.30 7.10 -2.94
CA ASP A 516 -14.81 6.52 -4.19
C ASP A 516 -15.42 7.20 -5.42
N GLY A 517 -16.75 7.22 -5.54
CA GLY A 517 -17.44 7.82 -6.68
C GLY A 517 -17.23 9.32 -6.77
N ASN A 518 -17.20 10.03 -5.64
CA ASN A 518 -16.93 11.46 -5.61
C ASN A 518 -15.48 11.79 -6.03
N SER A 519 -14.51 11.04 -5.53
CA SER A 519 -13.08 11.24 -5.85
C SER A 519 -12.79 10.93 -7.31
N LEU A 520 -13.30 9.81 -7.82
CA LEU A 520 -13.12 9.45 -9.23
C LEU A 520 -13.86 10.42 -10.17
N ALA A 521 -15.02 10.96 -9.78
CA ALA A 521 -15.70 11.99 -10.57
C ALA A 521 -14.86 13.26 -10.72
N VAL A 522 -14.10 13.65 -9.69
CA VAL A 522 -13.13 14.75 -9.76
C VAL A 522 -11.93 14.38 -10.64
N LEU A 523 -11.36 13.19 -10.43
CA LEU A 523 -10.20 12.72 -11.22
C LEU A 523 -10.51 12.56 -12.70
N THR A 524 -11.78 12.32 -13.05
CA THR A 524 -12.26 12.14 -14.43
C THR A 524 -13.01 13.33 -14.99
N ASP A 525 -12.93 14.51 -14.36
CA ASP A 525 -13.50 15.77 -14.88
C ASP A 525 -15.01 15.66 -15.20
N VAL A 526 -15.74 14.86 -14.43
CA VAL A 526 -17.21 14.80 -14.49
C VAL A 526 -17.81 16.14 -14.03
N VAL A 527 -17.08 16.86 -13.17
CA VAL A 527 -17.44 18.17 -12.66
C VAL A 527 -16.32 19.18 -12.90
N ASP A 528 -16.69 20.46 -12.95
CA ASP A 528 -15.72 21.55 -13.03
C ASP A 528 -14.93 21.72 -11.73
N ARG A 529 -13.84 22.48 -11.80
CA ARG A 529 -12.93 22.73 -10.68
C ARG A 529 -13.62 23.34 -9.45
N LYS A 530 -14.68 24.15 -9.63
CA LYS A 530 -15.41 24.75 -8.50
C LYS A 530 -16.19 23.68 -7.75
N LYS A 531 -16.90 22.81 -8.47
CA LYS A 531 -17.59 21.66 -7.89
C LYS A 531 -16.61 20.66 -7.28
N SER A 532 -15.46 20.41 -7.91
CA SER A 532 -14.41 19.55 -7.35
C SER A 532 -13.99 20.01 -5.96
N LYS A 533 -13.67 21.31 -5.81
CA LYS A 533 -13.33 21.88 -4.50
C LYS A 533 -14.49 21.74 -3.50
N GLY A 534 -15.72 22.04 -3.92
CA GLY A 534 -16.90 21.90 -3.07
C GLY A 534 -17.14 20.47 -2.56
N ILE A 535 -16.94 19.46 -3.41
CA ILE A 535 -17.01 18.04 -3.02
C ILE A 535 -15.96 17.73 -1.96
N LEU A 536 -14.71 18.14 -2.17
CA LEU A 536 -13.61 17.83 -1.25
C LEU A 536 -13.75 18.57 0.09
N GLU A 537 -14.20 19.83 0.07
CA GLU A 537 -14.56 20.59 1.28
C GLU A 537 -15.72 19.95 2.04
N TYR A 538 -16.69 19.37 1.34
CA TYR A 538 -17.75 18.58 1.96
C TYR A 538 -17.17 17.40 2.75
N TYR A 539 -16.30 16.59 2.14
CA TYR A 539 -15.65 15.46 2.83
C TYR A 539 -14.80 15.89 4.02
N SER A 540 -14.02 16.97 3.88
CA SER A 540 -13.25 17.52 5.00
C SER A 540 -14.11 17.87 6.21
N ARG A 541 -15.40 18.22 6.00
CA ARG A 541 -16.34 18.56 7.08
C ARG A 541 -17.06 17.34 7.66
N VAL A 542 -17.51 16.40 6.83
CA VAL A 542 -18.43 15.33 7.28
C VAL A 542 -17.74 13.98 7.52
N ALA A 543 -16.70 13.69 6.75
CA ALA A 543 -16.04 12.39 6.74
C ALA A 543 -14.75 12.36 7.57
N ALA A 544 -14.19 13.51 7.95
CA ALA A 544 -12.94 13.57 8.70
C ALA A 544 -13.01 12.79 10.04
N ARG A 545 -12.08 11.85 10.23
CA ARG A 545 -11.84 11.13 11.50
C ARG A 545 -10.37 11.31 11.90
N PRO A 546 -9.98 11.09 13.17
CA PRO A 546 -8.58 11.16 13.58
C PRO A 546 -7.62 10.23 12.80
N TYR A 547 -8.16 9.26 12.07
CA TYR A 547 -7.45 8.17 11.38
C TYR A 547 -7.73 8.16 9.85
N GLY A 548 -8.09 9.29 9.26
CA GLY A 548 -8.40 9.43 7.83
C GLY A 548 -9.85 9.83 7.57
N ASN A 549 -10.27 9.93 6.30
CA ASN A 549 -11.67 10.24 5.99
C ASN A 549 -12.48 8.97 5.81
N ALA A 550 -13.66 8.94 6.41
CA ALA A 550 -14.59 7.84 6.25
C ALA A 550 -15.01 7.70 4.77
N PHE A 551 -15.12 6.47 4.30
CA PHE A 551 -15.48 6.19 2.90
C PHE A 551 -16.95 6.50 2.58
N TYR A 552 -17.78 6.70 3.60
CA TYR A 552 -19.12 7.28 3.50
C TYR A 552 -19.27 8.49 4.43
N ASP A 553 -20.14 9.41 4.04
CA ASP A 553 -20.56 10.54 4.86
C ASP A 553 -21.55 10.18 5.98
N SER A 554 -22.20 9.02 5.89
CA SER A 554 -23.27 8.58 6.79
C SER A 554 -23.38 7.05 6.88
N ASP A 555 -24.23 6.57 7.79
CA ASP A 555 -24.55 5.14 7.97
C ASP A 555 -25.84 4.73 7.22
N ALA A 556 -26.32 5.56 6.27
CA ALA A 556 -27.58 5.29 5.57
C ALA A 556 -27.55 4.02 4.70
N VAL A 557 -26.35 3.58 4.29
CA VAL A 557 -26.15 2.31 3.57
C VAL A 557 -26.03 1.13 4.54
N ALA A 558 -25.16 1.25 5.55
CA ALA A 558 -24.99 0.26 6.60
C ALA A 558 -24.35 0.89 7.86
N GLU A 559 -24.58 0.27 9.01
CA GLU A 559 -24.05 0.72 10.29
C GLU A 559 -22.51 0.76 10.31
N GLY A 560 -21.96 1.86 10.81
CA GLY A 560 -20.52 2.08 10.96
C GLY A 560 -19.78 2.43 9.67
N PHE A 561 -20.46 2.52 8.52
CA PHE A 561 -19.81 2.91 7.26
C PHE A 561 -19.26 4.33 7.30
N GLY A 562 -19.97 5.24 7.98
CA GLY A 562 -19.49 6.58 8.28
C GLY A 562 -18.31 6.64 9.24
N GLN A 563 -17.76 5.50 9.69
CA GLN A 563 -16.60 5.43 10.58
C GLN A 563 -15.45 4.59 10.03
N ARG A 564 -15.63 3.92 8.88
CA ARG A 564 -14.59 3.08 8.26
C ARG A 564 -13.78 3.88 7.24
N VAL A 565 -12.49 3.60 7.14
CA VAL A 565 -11.57 4.22 6.18
C VAL A 565 -10.86 3.11 5.41
N TYR A 566 -10.86 3.20 4.08
CA TYR A 566 -10.06 2.34 3.21
C TYR A 566 -8.94 3.18 2.60
N ALA A 567 -7.69 2.79 2.86
CA ALA A 567 -6.53 3.47 2.28
C ALA A 567 -6.54 3.38 0.74
N PHE A 568 -7.07 2.28 0.18
CA PHE A 568 -7.32 2.11 -1.25
C PHE A 568 -8.13 3.27 -1.85
N ILE A 569 -9.26 3.64 -1.26
CA ILE A 569 -10.10 4.71 -1.79
C ILE A 569 -9.59 6.11 -1.39
N SER A 570 -8.95 6.21 -0.23
CA SER A 570 -8.28 7.45 0.19
C SER A 570 -7.21 7.89 -0.81
N TYR A 571 -6.53 6.94 -1.49
CA TYR A 571 -5.58 7.27 -2.57
C TYR A 571 -6.22 8.16 -3.66
N PHE A 572 -7.41 7.81 -4.14
CA PHE A 572 -8.10 8.58 -5.19
C PHE A 572 -8.59 9.93 -4.68
N GLU A 573 -9.04 10.00 -3.43
CA GLU A 573 -9.45 11.25 -2.79
C GLU A 573 -8.28 12.23 -2.67
N LEU A 574 -7.14 11.75 -2.17
CA LEU A 574 -5.92 12.53 -2.03
C LEU A 574 -5.41 13.00 -3.40
N ALA A 575 -5.45 12.13 -4.42
CA ALA A 575 -5.14 12.51 -5.80
C ALA A 575 -6.10 13.60 -6.32
N ALA A 576 -7.39 13.51 -6.00
CA ALA A 576 -8.40 14.51 -6.38
C ALA A 576 -8.13 15.87 -5.70
N ARG A 577 -7.67 15.86 -4.44
CA ARG A 577 -7.22 17.07 -3.74
C ARG A 577 -6.03 17.72 -4.41
N PHE A 578 -4.98 16.95 -4.74
CA PHE A 578 -3.84 17.49 -5.47
C PHE A 578 -4.26 18.07 -6.83
N LYS A 579 -5.05 17.33 -7.62
CA LYS A 579 -5.60 17.80 -8.91
C LYS A 579 -6.38 19.11 -8.77
N SER A 580 -7.10 19.29 -7.67
CA SER A 580 -7.94 20.47 -7.43
C SER A 580 -7.17 21.68 -6.87
N GLY A 581 -5.87 21.55 -6.60
CA GLY A 581 -5.05 22.56 -5.93
C GLY A 581 -5.38 22.69 -4.44
N MET A 582 -5.74 21.58 -3.80
CA MET A 582 -6.02 21.48 -2.36
C MET A 582 -4.96 20.62 -1.64
N GLY A 583 -3.70 20.68 -2.10
CA GLY A 583 -2.62 19.81 -1.65
C GLY A 583 -2.36 19.84 -0.14
N GLU A 584 -2.48 21.00 0.52
CA GLU A 584 -2.31 21.08 2.00
C GLU A 584 -3.33 20.21 2.75
N SER A 585 -4.59 20.18 2.27
CA SER A 585 -5.61 19.30 2.86
C SER A 585 -5.36 17.83 2.56
N ALA A 586 -4.66 17.50 1.47
CA ALA A 586 -4.23 16.14 1.17
C ALA A 586 -3.13 15.70 2.15
N VAL A 587 -2.13 16.56 2.39
CA VAL A 587 -1.06 16.29 3.36
C VAL A 587 -1.62 16.16 4.78
N GLU A 588 -2.59 16.98 5.16
CA GLU A 588 -3.30 16.86 6.44
C GLU A 588 -3.95 15.48 6.61
N GLU A 589 -4.70 15.04 5.60
CA GLU A 589 -5.38 13.75 5.62
C GLU A 589 -4.40 12.58 5.62
N MET A 590 -3.30 12.67 4.86
CA MET A 590 -2.20 11.70 4.91
C MET A 590 -1.63 11.56 6.32
N LYS A 591 -1.42 12.69 7.03
CA LYS A 591 -0.91 12.67 8.42
C LYS A 591 -1.87 12.02 9.41
N ARG A 592 -3.18 12.17 9.20
CA ARG A 592 -4.19 11.45 9.98
C ARG A 592 -4.19 9.96 9.65
N LEU A 593 -4.25 9.59 8.38
CA LEU A 593 -4.34 8.20 7.95
C LEU A 593 -3.06 7.40 8.22
N TYR A 594 -1.96 7.78 7.57
CA TYR A 594 -0.69 7.06 7.66
C TYR A 594 -0.02 7.25 9.02
N GLY A 595 -0.12 8.45 9.59
CA GLY A 595 0.35 8.68 10.96
C GLY A 595 -0.44 7.90 12.01
N TRP A 596 -1.73 7.63 11.79
CA TRP A 596 -2.47 6.71 12.67
C TRP A 596 -1.88 5.32 12.61
N MET A 597 -1.80 4.72 11.42
CA MET A 597 -1.24 3.38 11.23
C MET A 597 0.19 3.28 11.79
N SER A 598 1.01 4.33 11.62
CA SER A 598 2.41 4.31 12.06
C SER A 598 2.60 4.36 13.58
N ARG A 599 1.59 4.85 14.31
CA ARG A 599 1.63 4.98 15.79
C ARG A 599 0.90 3.83 16.50
N GLN A 600 0.22 2.98 15.76
CA GLN A 600 -0.44 1.78 16.27
C GLN A 600 0.40 0.55 15.92
N ASP A 601 0.23 -0.55 16.65
CA ASP A 601 0.81 -1.84 16.29
C ASP A 601 0.20 -2.32 14.96
N PRO A 602 0.98 -2.72 13.91
CA PRO A 602 2.42 -3.02 13.89
C PRO A 602 3.37 -1.85 13.55
N GLY A 603 2.87 -0.66 13.24
CA GLY A 603 3.63 0.58 13.14
C GLY A 603 4.40 0.83 11.83
N VAL A 604 4.88 -0.21 11.15
CA VAL A 604 5.63 -0.03 9.89
C VAL A 604 4.75 -0.22 8.66
N THR A 605 3.88 -1.22 8.65
CA THR A 605 3.12 -1.58 7.44
C THR A 605 1.73 -0.95 7.40
N PHE A 606 1.18 -0.78 6.18
CA PHE A 606 -0.13 -0.15 5.98
C PHE A 606 -1.27 -1.17 5.90
N TRP A 607 -2.41 -0.79 6.49
CA TRP A 607 -3.51 -1.70 6.79
C TRP A 607 -4.54 -1.75 5.67
N GLU A 608 -5.20 -2.90 5.55
CA GLU A 608 -6.28 -3.15 4.60
C GLU A 608 -7.43 -2.14 4.78
N GLY A 609 -7.80 -1.86 6.04
CA GLY A 609 -8.80 -0.86 6.37
C GLY A 609 -8.85 -0.55 7.87
N ILE A 610 -9.43 0.60 8.21
CA ILE A 610 -9.60 1.07 9.58
C ILE A 610 -11.09 1.18 9.88
N GLY A 611 -11.53 0.58 10.99
CA GLY A 611 -12.91 0.58 11.47
C GLY A 611 -13.22 1.62 12.54
N PRO A 612 -14.43 1.54 13.14
CA PRO A 612 -14.89 2.50 14.14
C PRO A 612 -13.96 2.62 15.34
N GLY A 613 -13.55 3.86 15.64
CA GLY A 613 -12.62 4.15 16.74
C GLY A 613 -11.15 3.93 16.39
N GLY A 614 -10.82 3.69 15.12
CA GLY A 614 -9.44 3.53 14.66
C GLY A 614 -8.87 2.13 14.82
N ARG A 615 -9.72 1.14 15.14
CA ARG A 615 -9.33 -0.28 15.22
C ARG A 615 -9.28 -0.92 13.82
N PRO A 616 -8.62 -2.07 13.62
CA PRO A 616 -8.71 -2.84 12.38
C PRO A 616 -10.18 -3.14 12.01
N TYR A 617 -10.55 -2.96 10.73
CA TYR A 617 -11.97 -2.87 10.33
C TYR A 617 -12.77 -4.18 10.47
N GLU A 618 -12.07 -5.31 10.46
CA GLU A 618 -12.58 -6.68 10.63
C GLU A 618 -11.79 -7.43 11.72
N ASP A 619 -11.36 -6.70 12.75
CA ASP A 619 -10.57 -7.25 13.86
C ASP A 619 -9.34 -8.03 13.36
N GLY A 620 -9.09 -9.25 13.84
CA GLY A 620 -7.94 -10.06 13.41
C GLY A 620 -7.95 -10.44 11.93
N TYR A 621 -9.12 -10.45 11.28
CA TYR A 621 -9.23 -10.77 9.86
C TYR A 621 -8.58 -9.71 8.96
N THR A 622 -8.51 -8.46 9.42
CA THR A 622 -7.86 -7.35 8.71
C THR A 622 -6.37 -7.65 8.50
N SER A 623 -5.88 -7.51 7.28
CA SER A 623 -4.44 -7.50 7.01
C SER A 623 -3.82 -6.17 7.45
N MET A 624 -2.68 -6.26 8.14
CA MET A 624 -1.93 -5.10 8.59
C MET A 624 -0.75 -4.75 7.67
N ALA A 625 -0.60 -5.49 6.56
CA ALA A 625 0.33 -5.23 5.47
C ALA A 625 -0.35 -5.51 4.12
N HIS A 626 -1.09 -4.54 3.58
CA HIS A 626 -1.89 -4.72 2.37
C HIS A 626 -1.44 -3.79 1.23
N GLY A 627 -1.19 -4.36 0.05
CA GLY A 627 -0.61 -3.65 -1.10
C GLY A 627 -1.44 -2.45 -1.55
N TRP A 628 -2.78 -2.58 -1.55
CA TRP A 628 -3.69 -1.48 -1.92
C TRP A 628 -3.62 -0.23 -1.03
N ALA A 629 -2.95 -0.30 0.13
CA ALA A 629 -2.88 0.79 1.10
C ALA A 629 -1.69 1.71 0.85
N THR A 630 -0.82 1.33 -0.09
CA THR A 630 0.47 1.97 -0.37
C THR A 630 0.37 3.26 -1.19
N GLY A 631 -0.82 3.82 -1.35
CA GLY A 631 -1.12 4.98 -2.18
C GLY A 631 -0.30 6.24 -1.88
N LEU A 632 0.24 6.39 -0.67
CA LEU A 632 1.17 7.47 -0.33
C LEU A 632 2.37 7.50 -1.29
N VAL A 633 2.90 6.34 -1.69
CA VAL A 633 4.09 6.26 -2.56
C VAL A 633 3.85 6.91 -3.92
N PRO A 634 2.88 6.47 -4.75
CA PRO A 634 2.60 7.12 -6.02
C PRO A 634 2.02 8.54 -5.85
N LEU A 635 1.40 8.89 -4.71
CA LEU A 635 0.96 10.25 -4.45
C LEU A 635 2.15 11.21 -4.32
N MET A 636 3.13 10.88 -3.48
CA MET A 636 4.29 11.73 -3.29
C MET A 636 5.16 11.80 -4.56
N SER A 637 5.39 10.67 -5.25
CA SER A 637 6.17 10.65 -6.49
C SER A 637 5.46 11.35 -7.67
N GLY A 638 4.14 11.17 -7.79
CA GLY A 638 3.36 11.66 -8.94
C GLY A 638 2.77 13.06 -8.78
N TRP A 639 2.53 13.54 -7.56
CA TRP A 639 1.93 14.85 -7.30
C TRP A 639 2.87 15.80 -6.58
N VAL A 640 3.54 15.36 -5.50
CA VAL A 640 4.44 16.25 -4.74
C VAL A 640 5.76 16.46 -5.48
N LEU A 641 6.46 15.38 -5.84
CA LEU A 641 7.61 15.44 -6.76
C LEU A 641 7.14 15.80 -8.18
N GLY A 642 5.94 15.33 -8.54
CA GLY A 642 5.20 15.77 -9.73
C GLY A 642 5.49 14.97 -11.01
N VAL A 643 6.18 13.83 -10.94
CA VAL A 643 6.63 13.10 -12.13
C VAL A 643 5.60 12.07 -12.58
N LYS A 644 5.14 12.17 -13.84
CA LYS A 644 4.21 11.21 -14.45
C LYS A 644 4.55 10.92 -15.91
N PRO A 645 4.39 9.67 -16.39
CA PRO A 645 4.45 9.38 -17.81
C PRO A 645 3.22 9.98 -18.52
N THR A 646 3.45 10.58 -19.70
CA THR A 646 2.36 11.04 -20.59
C THR A 646 2.28 10.21 -21.86
N GLY A 647 3.22 9.29 -22.07
CA GLY A 647 3.17 8.25 -23.08
C GLY A 647 3.85 6.96 -22.59
N PRO A 648 3.71 5.84 -23.31
CA PRO A 648 4.28 4.54 -22.96
C PRO A 648 5.76 4.61 -22.59
N GLY A 649 6.13 3.98 -21.47
CA GLY A 649 7.51 3.87 -20.99
C GLY A 649 8.24 5.20 -20.81
N PHE A 650 7.52 6.25 -20.41
CA PHE A 650 8.06 7.61 -20.29
C PHE A 650 8.66 8.19 -21.59
N ARG A 651 8.27 7.69 -22.77
CA ARG A 651 8.66 8.32 -24.07
C ARG A 651 8.33 9.82 -24.09
N THR A 652 7.23 10.19 -23.46
CA THR A 652 6.94 11.56 -23.05
C THR A 652 6.56 11.56 -21.57
N TRP A 653 6.86 12.65 -20.89
CA TRP A 653 6.66 12.77 -19.44
C TRP A 653 6.25 14.20 -19.04
N SER A 654 5.82 14.35 -17.79
CA SER A 654 5.54 15.65 -17.18
C SER A 654 6.12 15.73 -15.78
N VAL A 655 6.54 16.93 -15.37
CA VAL A 655 6.94 17.30 -14.01
C VAL A 655 6.05 18.45 -13.57
N THR A 656 5.04 18.15 -12.76
CA THR A 656 4.01 19.10 -12.28
C THR A 656 3.91 19.02 -10.76
N PRO A 657 4.86 19.58 -10.00
CA PRO A 657 4.88 19.47 -8.55
C PRO A 657 3.77 20.29 -7.90
N GLU A 658 3.19 19.73 -6.84
CA GLU A 658 2.28 20.36 -5.90
C GLU A 658 3.02 20.57 -4.57
N MET A 659 3.30 21.83 -4.23
CA MET A 659 4.09 22.17 -3.04
C MET A 659 3.38 21.78 -1.75
N ALA A 660 2.05 21.89 -1.71
CA ALA A 660 1.20 21.36 -0.64
C ALA A 660 1.62 21.73 0.80
N GLY A 661 2.21 22.91 0.99
CA GLY A 661 2.72 23.39 2.29
C GLY A 661 4.10 22.84 2.70
N LEU A 662 4.76 22.07 1.83
CA LEU A 662 6.13 21.59 1.99
C LEU A 662 7.12 22.62 1.41
N ARG A 663 8.31 22.72 2.01
CA ARG A 663 9.35 23.69 1.59
C ARG A 663 10.24 23.19 0.47
N TRP A 664 10.45 21.88 0.41
CA TRP A 664 11.24 21.23 -0.63
C TRP A 664 10.81 19.77 -0.77
N ALA A 665 11.00 19.22 -1.97
CA ALA A 665 11.01 17.78 -2.20
C ALA A 665 12.03 17.43 -3.28
N ARG A 666 12.61 16.24 -3.18
CA ARG A 666 13.55 15.70 -4.15
C ARG A 666 13.41 14.20 -4.28
N GLY A 667 13.80 13.65 -5.42
CA GLY A 667 13.69 12.23 -5.66
C GLY A 667 13.89 11.86 -7.11
N VAL A 668 13.75 10.57 -7.38
CA VAL A 668 13.83 9.97 -8.71
C VAL A 668 12.60 9.12 -8.95
N VAL A 669 11.99 9.28 -10.13
CA VAL A 669 11.05 8.28 -10.65
C VAL A 669 11.75 7.52 -11.78
N PRO A 670 11.85 6.19 -11.69
CA PRO A 670 12.59 5.40 -12.65
C PRO A 670 11.84 5.35 -13.98
N THR A 671 12.61 5.29 -15.05
CA THR A 671 12.13 5.06 -16.41
C THR A 671 12.61 3.68 -16.86
N PRO A 672 11.92 3.01 -17.82
CA PRO A 672 12.38 1.72 -18.35
C PRO A 672 13.81 1.75 -18.89
N GLU A 673 14.21 2.90 -19.44
CA GLU A 673 15.53 3.17 -19.99
C GLU A 673 16.20 4.32 -19.23
N GLY A 674 17.49 4.20 -18.92
CA GLY A 674 18.28 5.25 -18.27
C GLY A 674 18.15 5.31 -16.74
N GLU A 675 18.62 6.42 -16.15
CA GLU A 675 18.72 6.62 -14.70
C GLU A 675 17.43 7.15 -14.04
N GLY A 676 16.35 7.30 -14.81
CA GLY A 676 15.09 7.90 -14.35
C GLY A 676 15.00 9.42 -14.57
N ILE A 677 13.94 10.00 -14.02
CA ILE A 677 13.67 11.44 -13.98
C ILE A 677 13.95 11.90 -12.55
N GLU A 678 15.08 12.57 -12.35
CA GLU A 678 15.45 13.17 -11.06
C GLU A 678 14.87 14.58 -10.99
N VAL A 679 14.17 14.88 -9.89
CA VAL A 679 13.57 16.19 -9.64
C VAL A 679 13.98 16.65 -8.25
N GLU A 680 14.29 17.94 -8.13
CA GLU A 680 14.46 18.64 -6.86
C GLU A 680 13.78 19.99 -7.00
N TRP A 681 12.91 20.34 -6.06
CA TRP A 681 12.32 21.66 -6.02
C TRP A 681 12.39 22.28 -4.64
N GLU A 682 12.44 23.61 -4.62
CA GLU A 682 12.43 24.43 -3.42
C GLU A 682 11.38 25.55 -3.58
N ASP A 683 10.55 25.73 -2.55
CA ASP A 683 9.69 26.90 -2.39
C ASP A 683 10.46 27.95 -1.58
N GLY A 684 10.93 28.99 -2.27
CA GLY A 684 11.68 30.10 -1.69
C GLY A 684 10.80 31.08 -0.90
N GLY A 685 9.48 30.89 -0.89
CA GLY A 685 8.54 31.89 -0.41
C GLY A 685 8.33 33.00 -1.43
N ASP A 686 7.37 33.88 -1.15
CA ASP A 686 7.08 35.05 -2.00
C ASP A 686 6.79 34.79 -3.50
N GLY A 687 6.49 33.52 -3.85
CA GLY A 687 6.18 33.10 -5.21
C GLY A 687 7.41 32.71 -6.02
N ASP A 688 8.59 32.71 -5.39
CA ASP A 688 9.82 32.22 -5.96
C ASP A 688 9.88 30.70 -5.80
N VAL A 689 9.87 30.00 -6.93
CA VAL A 689 9.94 28.54 -6.99
C VAL A 689 11.08 28.16 -7.91
N ARG A 690 11.90 27.23 -7.46
CA ARG A 690 13.00 26.66 -8.23
C ARG A 690 12.75 25.17 -8.41
N ILE A 691 12.76 24.70 -9.65
CA ILE A 691 12.65 23.29 -10.00
C ILE A 691 13.89 22.91 -10.81
N GLN A 692 14.64 21.94 -10.33
CA GLN A 692 15.72 21.27 -11.04
C GLN A 692 15.22 19.93 -11.55
N VAL A 693 15.49 19.65 -12.82
CA VAL A 693 15.14 18.39 -13.46
C VAL A 693 16.37 17.85 -14.17
N ARG A 694 16.66 16.56 -13.97
CA ARG A 694 17.63 15.82 -14.77
C ARG A 694 16.92 14.65 -15.43
N VAL A 695 17.10 14.56 -16.74
CA VAL A 695 16.47 13.58 -17.61
C VAL A 695 17.45 13.10 -18.68
N ALA A 696 17.20 11.92 -19.24
CA ALA A 696 18.02 11.36 -20.31
C ALA A 696 18.01 12.25 -21.57
N GLU A 697 19.15 12.25 -22.28
CA GLU A 697 19.30 12.97 -23.55
C GLU A 697 18.26 12.53 -24.58
N GLY A 698 17.65 13.49 -25.27
CA GLY A 698 16.63 13.22 -26.29
C GLY A 698 15.24 12.88 -25.74
N SER A 699 15.07 12.76 -24.42
CA SER A 699 13.73 12.68 -23.80
C SER A 699 13.00 14.02 -23.93
N ARG A 700 11.66 13.98 -24.01
CA ARG A 700 10.83 15.17 -24.15
C ARG A 700 9.70 15.18 -23.14
N GLY A 701 9.50 16.32 -22.50
CA GLY A 701 8.45 16.47 -21.51
C GLY A 701 8.12 17.91 -21.20
N VAL A 702 7.15 18.08 -20.32
CA VAL A 702 6.68 19.40 -19.89
C VAL A 702 6.98 19.57 -18.40
N VAL A 703 7.62 20.68 -18.04
CA VAL A 703 7.74 21.12 -16.65
C VAL A 703 6.71 22.21 -16.40
N SER A 704 5.85 22.01 -15.41
CA SER A 704 4.80 22.95 -15.03
C SER A 704 5.13 23.60 -13.69
N VAL A 705 5.36 24.91 -13.70
CA VAL A 705 5.77 25.66 -12.51
C VAL A 705 4.60 26.49 -11.98
N PRO A 706 4.26 26.42 -10.67
CA PRO A 706 3.23 27.27 -10.11
C PRO A 706 3.66 28.73 -10.11
N VAL A 707 2.73 29.63 -10.45
CA VAL A 707 2.97 31.08 -10.48
C VAL A 707 1.81 31.83 -9.82
N ARG A 708 2.11 32.95 -9.15
CA ARG A 708 1.08 33.78 -8.47
C ARG A 708 0.19 34.54 -9.44
N ALA A 709 0.69 34.89 -10.62
CA ALA A 709 -0.01 35.69 -11.60
C ALA A 709 0.49 35.37 -13.02
N LYS A 710 -0.29 35.75 -14.02
CA LYS A 710 0.05 35.52 -15.43
C LYS A 710 1.30 36.30 -15.86
N GLU A 711 1.60 37.39 -15.16
CA GLU A 711 2.71 38.31 -15.42
C GLU A 711 4.05 37.82 -14.85
N ALA A 712 4.07 36.66 -14.17
CA ALA A 712 5.30 36.08 -13.64
C ALA A 712 6.34 35.85 -14.74
N ILE A 713 7.61 35.94 -14.37
CA ILE A 713 8.73 35.67 -15.28
C ILE A 713 9.26 34.27 -14.96
N VAL A 714 9.34 33.42 -15.99
CA VAL A 714 9.94 32.08 -15.88
C VAL A 714 11.18 31.99 -16.76
N ASP A 715 12.28 31.54 -16.17
CA ASP A 715 13.54 31.28 -16.86
C ASP A 715 13.90 29.79 -16.84
N VAL A 716 14.59 29.35 -17.89
CA VAL A 716 15.22 28.03 -18.02
C VAL A 716 16.71 28.24 -18.19
N ASP A 717 17.50 27.70 -17.28
CA ASP A 717 18.95 27.89 -17.21
C ASP A 717 19.36 29.37 -17.28
N GLY A 718 18.59 30.24 -16.61
CA GLY A 718 18.81 31.69 -16.57
C GLY A 718 18.36 32.45 -17.83
N LYS A 719 17.81 31.77 -18.85
CA LYS A 719 17.22 32.40 -20.03
C LYS A 719 15.70 32.48 -19.87
N VAL A 720 15.14 33.70 -19.94
CA VAL A 720 13.69 33.90 -19.87
C VAL A 720 12.99 33.20 -21.04
N VAL A 721 12.11 32.26 -20.72
CA VAL A 721 11.26 31.53 -21.70
C VAL A 721 9.80 32.01 -21.66
N TYR A 722 9.38 32.60 -20.53
CA TYR A 722 8.04 33.17 -20.36
C TYR A 722 8.17 34.57 -19.71
N PRO A 723 8.05 35.66 -20.48
CA PRO A 723 8.17 37.04 -19.98
C PRO A 723 6.81 37.63 -19.56
N GLY A 724 5.93 36.82 -18.94
CA GLY A 724 4.57 37.24 -18.57
C GLY A 724 3.53 37.12 -19.71
N ARG A 725 3.86 36.44 -20.81
CA ARG A 725 2.95 36.19 -21.94
C ARG A 725 3.30 34.87 -22.65
N ASP A 726 2.28 34.24 -23.21
CA ASP A 726 2.39 32.96 -23.91
C ASP A 726 3.35 33.07 -25.11
N GLY A 727 4.12 32.00 -25.33
CA GLY A 727 5.07 31.88 -26.42
C GLY A 727 5.11 30.45 -26.98
N VAL A 728 6.10 30.18 -27.82
CA VAL A 728 6.26 28.85 -28.45
C VAL A 728 6.72 27.80 -27.44
N GLN A 729 7.59 28.19 -26.49
CA GLN A 729 8.22 27.25 -25.55
C GLN A 729 7.51 27.19 -24.19
N ALA A 730 6.67 28.18 -23.88
CA ALA A 730 6.01 28.27 -22.58
C ALA A 730 4.64 28.93 -22.67
N LYS A 731 3.69 28.43 -21.87
CA LYS A 731 2.30 28.87 -21.86
C LYS A 731 1.75 28.91 -20.43
N TYR A 732 0.96 29.93 -20.13
CA TYR A 732 0.21 30.03 -18.89
C TYR A 732 -1.10 29.24 -18.96
N GLU A 733 -1.33 28.42 -17.93
CA GLU A 733 -2.56 27.66 -17.75
C GLU A 733 -2.89 27.56 -16.26
N GLU A 734 -4.04 28.12 -15.88
CA GLU A 734 -4.64 27.99 -14.54
C GLU A 734 -3.71 28.22 -13.33
N GLY A 735 -2.91 29.29 -13.37
CA GLY A 735 -1.98 29.61 -12.27
C GLY A 735 -0.65 28.88 -12.36
N ARG A 736 -0.35 28.26 -13.51
CA ARG A 736 0.92 27.59 -13.78
C ARG A 736 1.48 28.05 -15.12
N VAL A 737 2.79 27.96 -15.27
CA VAL A 737 3.48 28.11 -16.58
C VAL A 737 4.03 26.76 -16.96
N LEU A 738 3.55 26.23 -18.09
CA LEU A 738 4.02 24.99 -18.69
C LEU A 738 5.19 25.35 -19.61
N VAL A 739 6.30 24.62 -19.48
CA VAL A 739 7.53 24.83 -20.24
C VAL A 739 7.92 23.52 -20.92
N ASP A 740 8.09 23.57 -22.24
CA ASP A 740 8.58 22.43 -23.02
C ASP A 740 10.09 22.23 -22.76
N ILE A 741 10.45 21.02 -22.35
CA ILE A 741 11.81 20.61 -22.02
C ILE A 741 12.23 19.43 -22.90
N GLU A 742 13.44 19.54 -23.46
CA GLU A 742 14.13 18.45 -24.14
C GLU A 742 15.42 18.13 -23.36
N GLY A 743 15.64 16.84 -23.09
CA GLY A 743 16.81 16.36 -22.39
C GLY A 743 18.09 16.72 -23.15
N LYS A 744 19.00 17.42 -22.46
CA LYS A 744 20.33 17.78 -22.98
C LYS A 744 21.30 16.60 -22.81
N ARG A 745 22.58 16.81 -23.13
CA ARG A 745 23.66 15.83 -22.90
C ARG A 745 23.51 15.14 -21.54
N ALA A 746 23.82 13.85 -21.50
CA ALA A 746 23.79 13.05 -20.27
C ALA A 746 24.47 13.80 -19.10
N GLY A 747 23.78 13.87 -17.96
CA GLY A 747 24.29 14.55 -16.76
C GLY A 747 24.04 16.06 -16.67
N CYS A 748 23.41 16.71 -17.66
CA CYS A 748 23.01 18.11 -17.54
C CYS A 748 21.76 18.29 -16.67
N LYS A 749 21.85 19.14 -15.64
CA LYS A 749 20.68 19.63 -14.89
C LYS A 749 20.02 20.76 -15.68
N ILE A 750 18.70 20.72 -15.79
CA ILE A 750 17.87 21.80 -16.33
C ILE A 750 17.19 22.49 -15.15
N VAL A 751 17.40 23.80 -15.03
CA VAL A 751 16.85 24.59 -13.91
C VAL A 751 15.75 25.48 -14.45
N VAL A 752 14.53 25.30 -13.96
CA VAL A 752 13.38 26.18 -14.22
C VAL A 752 13.11 27.00 -12.97
N SER A 753 13.14 28.33 -13.09
CA SER A 753 12.95 29.24 -11.96
C SER A 753 11.85 30.25 -12.25
N VAL A 754 11.01 30.52 -11.26
CA VAL A 754 10.11 31.68 -11.23
C VAL A 754 10.81 32.81 -10.50
N ARG A 755 10.74 34.02 -11.03
CA ARG A 755 11.13 35.23 -10.32
C ARG A 755 9.95 36.18 -10.22
N GLY A 756 9.78 36.79 -9.04
CA GLY A 756 8.97 37.98 -8.89
C GLY A 756 9.34 39.04 -9.94
N ARG A 757 8.34 39.72 -10.51
CA ARG A 757 8.59 40.84 -11.42
C ARG A 757 9.39 41.89 -10.64
N PRO A 758 10.56 42.36 -11.13
CA PRO A 758 11.26 43.45 -10.46
C PRO A 758 10.28 44.62 -10.29
N GLU A 759 10.20 45.23 -9.11
CA GLU A 759 9.32 46.37 -8.83
C GLU A 759 9.64 47.62 -9.69
N SER A 760 10.57 47.52 -10.63
CA SER A 760 10.93 48.57 -11.59
C SER A 760 10.84 48.05 -13.04
N LEU A 761 9.62 47.89 -13.57
CA LEU A 761 9.34 47.83 -15.01
C LEU A 761 8.05 48.56 -15.36
#